data_AF-A0A948B6I5-F1
#
_entry.id   AF-A0A948B6I5-F1
#
_cell.length_a   1.000
_cell.length_b   1.000
_cell.length_c   1.000
_cell.angle_alpha   90.00
_cell.angle_beta   90.00
_cell.angle_gamma   90.00
#
_symmetry.space_group_name_H-M   'P 1'
#
loop_
_entity.id
_entity.type
_entity.pdbx_description
1 polymer ?
#
loop_
_entity_poly.entity_id
_entity_poly.type
_entity_poly.pdbx_seq_one_letter_code
_entity_poly.pdbx_strand_id
1 'polypeptide(L)'
;MLATTPRAHKGIFIGIGLTLSLVLLISVFTVTEFFGFYTPESSAADYNISCNSQTVTAASYGASDNLNFINGTTDICILSGSFNVASVTVQNGVTLTHANADATGVTITTSGNFTINSSASINVDSKGCQPPAVDGGNGFGPNVSNSCGTGSGYFGWGYGDYSGGSSGGSHGGFAGRGQAQAGVNEIYDDSTAPVLFGATGGNGRYGNSGTGAGGGKVRLDVGGTFRNNGSISADGGNGGSDSNGNYSSGAGGGSIYITANIVSDGGNAEGTFTAVGGNGGGNGVGGGYDGGAGAGGSIAIIYTTNDGTNPFNFDSGDFVVTGGDGYEVGTPSDSGDGDKGTVFVKDTTNSSATIYYGFNFDDTDHSVTTWTNDSSVENQFCFTTTTTPSITASNITLRGNLDCTQPTSLNSFDVTATGTISFDGLTFTLDPEEFFNVSGGDITLSNSTSINANVNWTNLDNLTINSGTSIAANEKGCIPPYGSGTGVANGNGPNSSNVCGTGSGYYGWGYGTSGDGVGTPGASHGGRGGRGQGFATITDFVDTLTAPTLFGATSGNENWYRVAALGNGGGAVRLDVNGTYVHNGTISVNGGTGGVMNVSNGSAGGGAGGSIYITTDTISDGGNTEGSFAAAGGDGGSTGADGGGGGGGRISIIYTTNDGVNPFTFASTDFDTSGGDGWLVGTPGDSGDGSKGSVYIKDLTTNDVTIYHAFDFDNTAFSTTGDWTFDASATDQFCRASATTPSLSVTGNLAWPGTLQCTPTSLTSFTVSVGGNLDFDGTDITLPSQKTFTITSGAVTLSNGATVNANIDWSGLDSLTLNNGTSVIANTLGCQGTATDCANGKGPNTSNVCGTGGGYYGWGYGSCSGSGSGASHGGLGGQGQDTSSVNAVYDVPPATPVLFGASGGNGRYSPVGGAGGGLIKLAISGPFVHNGTLSTNGGNGQSDSNGSGTAGGSGGSINISVNGAFSGNGILSSIGGNGYTAGSNDPGGGGGGRVYYGFLSSSFSGSCIVTGGTGYASGGVGTCNPVALDDPPVISSVNINPSTSVAVGTPVSVSVQGTDDNGVDQIKIWVDEDLDGDFITAGELKATCNFASVSPATCNTPSQTYSRTDTVPHAIKIEVYDTVSTVASDDTTYSFRVADQTSSNSVGLERLKINEPTIFNLSFDLSGTSTATLDVHFPAGFILGDFGATTPIGSCAGGTVSGITRISTTDIQAQKVGCQAGTVSVTNVPVTNPGSVGSYTITWSNDNGSGEVYIVD
;
A
#
# COMPACT_ATOMS: atom_id res chain seq x y z
N MET A 1 52.34 11.18 7.73
CA MET A 1 53.53 10.51 7.15
C MET A 1 53.04 9.23 6.49
N LEU A 2 53.32 9.12 5.19
CA LEU A 2 53.03 8.06 4.20
C LEU A 2 51.74 7.22 4.31
N ALA A 3 50.90 7.42 3.30
CA ALA A 3 49.59 6.85 3.05
C ALA A 3 49.65 5.66 2.06
N THR A 4 48.61 4.83 2.04
CA THR A 4 47.79 4.60 0.83
C THR A 4 46.46 3.96 1.22
N THR A 5 45.37 4.57 0.76
CA THR A 5 43.99 4.05 0.73
C THR A 5 43.59 3.73 -0.72
N PRO A 6 42.52 2.94 -0.92
CA PRO A 6 42.17 2.33 -2.21
C PRO A 6 41.15 3.17 -3.01
N ARG A 7 41.01 2.92 -4.32
CA ARG A 7 39.71 2.93 -5.05
C ARG A 7 39.84 2.71 -6.57
N ALA A 8 38.89 1.92 -7.07
CA ALA A 8 38.04 2.12 -8.26
C ALA A 8 38.62 1.91 -9.70
N HIS A 9 38.04 0.90 -10.37
CA HIS A 9 37.63 0.91 -11.79
C HIS A 9 36.63 2.05 -12.05
N LYS A 10 36.36 2.62 -13.24
CA LYS A 10 36.51 2.24 -14.66
C LYS A 10 36.25 3.52 -15.49
N GLY A 11 36.76 3.59 -16.73
CA GLY A 11 36.15 4.36 -17.82
C GLY A 11 37.11 5.25 -18.62
N ILE A 12 37.46 4.83 -19.85
CA ILE A 12 37.27 5.56 -21.12
C ILE A 12 37.95 4.79 -22.29
N PHE A 13 37.18 4.71 -23.37
CA PHE A 13 37.43 4.07 -24.68
C PHE A 13 38.46 4.81 -25.56
N ILE A 14 38.77 4.19 -26.71
CA ILE A 14 39.59 4.58 -27.88
C ILE A 14 40.97 3.90 -27.85
N GLY A 15 41.40 3.06 -28.80
CA GLY A 15 40.86 2.61 -30.08
C GLY A 15 42.01 2.00 -30.91
N ILE A 16 41.66 1.03 -31.77
CA ILE A 16 42.36 0.59 -32.98
C ILE A 16 43.62 -0.28 -32.80
N GLY A 17 43.60 -1.48 -33.41
CA GLY A 17 44.79 -2.08 -34.01
C GLY A 17 44.87 -3.61 -33.93
N LEU A 18 44.58 -4.27 -35.05
CA LEU A 18 44.81 -5.68 -35.35
C LEU A 18 46.08 -6.28 -34.69
N THR A 19 46.03 -7.53 -34.24
CA THR A 19 46.58 -8.68 -34.99
C THR A 19 46.43 -9.99 -34.20
N LEU A 20 46.03 -11.02 -34.94
CA LEU A 20 45.96 -12.42 -34.58
C LEU A 20 47.34 -12.95 -34.17
N SER A 21 47.48 -13.57 -32.98
CA SER A 21 48.45 -14.66 -32.78
C SER A 21 48.25 -15.37 -31.43
N LEU A 22 47.91 -16.64 -31.55
CA LEU A 22 47.86 -17.69 -30.54
C LEU A 22 49.18 -17.74 -29.72
N VAL A 23 49.09 -17.60 -28.40
CA VAL A 23 50.19 -17.95 -27.46
C VAL A 23 49.63 -18.84 -26.37
N LEU A 24 50.04 -20.11 -26.47
CA LEU A 24 49.85 -21.19 -25.51
C LEU A 24 50.72 -20.93 -24.27
N LEU A 25 50.12 -20.90 -23.07
CA LEU A 25 50.86 -20.89 -21.81
C LEU A 25 51.32 -22.31 -21.48
N ILE A 26 52.64 -22.49 -21.44
CA ILE A 26 53.35 -23.66 -20.93
C ILE A 26 53.44 -23.53 -19.40
N SER A 27 52.94 -24.54 -18.66
CA SER A 27 53.32 -24.80 -17.28
C SER A 27 54.45 -25.84 -17.24
N VAL A 28 55.40 -25.56 -16.36
CA VAL A 28 56.75 -26.13 -16.28
C VAL A 28 56.73 -27.56 -15.75
N PHE A 29 57.22 -28.51 -16.55
CA PHE A 29 57.76 -29.79 -16.07
C PHE A 29 59.28 -29.80 -16.22
N THR A 30 59.94 -30.26 -15.17
CA THR A 30 61.40 -30.28 -14.98
C THR A 30 62.11 -31.13 -16.04
N VAL A 31 63.15 -30.53 -16.64
CA VAL A 31 64.08 -31.19 -17.57
C VAL A 31 65.08 -32.03 -16.78
N THR A 32 65.12 -33.33 -17.07
CA THR A 32 66.35 -34.13 -17.02
C THR A 32 66.62 -34.65 -18.43
N GLU A 33 67.83 -34.36 -18.90
CA GLU A 33 68.30 -34.49 -20.27
C GLU A 33 68.25 -35.92 -20.82
N PHE A 34 67.75 -36.04 -22.05
CA PHE A 34 67.85 -37.23 -22.90
C PHE A 34 69.12 -37.11 -23.77
N PHE A 35 70.11 -37.98 -23.55
CA PHE A 35 71.00 -38.41 -24.62
C PHE A 35 70.31 -39.56 -25.35
N GLY A 36 70.23 -39.44 -26.68
CA GLY A 36 69.40 -40.27 -27.55
C GLY A 36 69.64 -41.77 -27.43
N PHE A 37 68.55 -42.49 -27.17
CA PHE A 37 68.32 -43.81 -27.74
C PHE A 37 67.13 -43.70 -28.70
N TYR A 38 67.39 -44.08 -29.94
CA TYR A 38 66.40 -44.32 -30.97
C TYR A 38 65.52 -45.48 -30.50
N THR A 39 64.31 -45.21 -30.00
CA THR A 39 63.25 -46.22 -29.92
C THR A 39 62.38 -46.09 -31.16
N PRO A 40 61.99 -47.20 -31.80
CA PRO A 40 61.22 -47.15 -33.03
C PRO A 40 59.85 -46.53 -32.74
N GLU A 41 59.26 -45.85 -33.73
CA GLU A 41 57.81 -45.65 -33.78
C GLU A 41 57.16 -47.00 -33.46
N SER A 42 56.46 -47.09 -32.33
CA SER A 42 55.61 -48.26 -32.07
C SER A 42 54.48 -48.17 -33.08
N SER A 43 54.59 -48.99 -34.13
CA SER A 43 53.45 -49.29 -34.99
C SER A 43 52.30 -49.70 -34.08
N ALA A 44 51.13 -49.06 -34.23
CA ALA A 44 49.91 -49.47 -33.55
C ALA A 44 49.75 -50.99 -33.64
N ALA A 45 49.74 -51.67 -32.50
CA ALA A 45 49.56 -53.11 -32.44
C ALA A 45 48.09 -53.44 -32.21
N ASP A 46 47.54 -54.30 -33.07
CA ASP A 46 46.16 -54.81 -32.95
C ASP A 46 46.17 -56.06 -32.07
N TYR A 47 45.61 -55.96 -30.87
CA TYR A 47 45.50 -57.06 -29.91
C TYR A 47 44.10 -57.68 -29.94
N ASN A 48 44.02 -58.93 -30.39
CA ASN A 48 42.83 -59.76 -30.21
C ASN A 48 42.88 -60.45 -28.84
N ILE A 49 42.08 -59.98 -27.89
CA ILE A 49 42.05 -60.48 -26.52
C ILE A 49 40.90 -61.48 -26.39
N SER A 50 41.22 -62.76 -26.27
CA SER A 50 40.20 -63.80 -26.01
C SER A 50 39.81 -63.79 -24.54
N CYS A 51 38.56 -63.43 -24.25
CA CYS A 51 38.02 -63.45 -22.89
C CYS A 51 37.76 -64.90 -22.44
N ASN A 52 38.28 -65.28 -21.26
CA ASN A 52 38.19 -66.62 -20.66
C ASN A 52 38.18 -66.53 -19.13
N SER A 53 37.45 -65.55 -18.58
CA SER A 53 37.46 -65.19 -17.15
C SER A 53 38.85 -64.79 -16.64
N GLN A 54 39.72 -64.30 -17.53
CA GLN A 54 41.08 -63.89 -17.21
C GLN A 54 41.15 -62.43 -16.79
N THR A 55 42.12 -62.11 -15.94
CA THR A 55 42.48 -60.72 -15.63
C THR A 55 43.30 -60.14 -16.77
N VAL A 56 42.83 -59.03 -17.32
CA VAL A 56 43.53 -58.24 -18.34
C VAL A 56 44.09 -57.00 -17.64
N THR A 57 45.41 -56.87 -17.58
CA THR A 57 46.08 -55.78 -16.85
C THR A 57 46.50 -54.66 -17.80
N ALA A 58 46.14 -53.41 -17.47
CA ALA A 58 46.39 -52.23 -18.29
C ALA A 58 47.87 -52.02 -18.67
N ALA A 59 48.81 -52.36 -17.77
CA ALA A 59 50.26 -52.24 -18.01
C ALA A 59 50.78 -53.05 -19.21
N SER A 60 49.95 -53.92 -19.79
CA SER A 60 50.29 -54.74 -20.97
C SER A 60 50.10 -54.00 -22.30
N TYR A 61 49.48 -52.82 -22.30
CA TYR A 61 49.08 -52.10 -23.51
C TYR A 61 49.45 -50.61 -23.43
N GLY A 62 49.81 -50.03 -24.57
CA GLY A 62 50.19 -48.62 -24.70
C GLY A 62 49.17 -47.78 -25.47
N ALA A 63 49.38 -46.46 -25.46
CA ALA A 63 48.47 -45.47 -26.04
C ALA A 63 48.27 -45.59 -27.57
N SER A 64 49.16 -46.29 -28.28
CA SER A 64 49.04 -46.55 -29.71
C SER A 64 48.27 -47.83 -30.07
N ASP A 65 47.90 -48.65 -29.09
CA ASP A 65 47.42 -50.01 -29.35
C ASP A 65 45.92 -50.07 -29.57
N ASN A 66 45.46 -50.97 -30.44
CA ASN A 66 44.03 -51.23 -30.64
C ASN A 66 43.65 -52.54 -29.94
N LEU A 67 42.63 -52.51 -29.08
CA LEU A 67 42.18 -53.68 -28.35
C LEU A 67 40.85 -54.20 -28.93
N ASN A 68 40.86 -55.42 -29.44
CA ASN A 68 39.67 -56.11 -29.91
C ASN A 68 39.37 -57.29 -28.98
N PHE A 69 38.40 -57.13 -28.10
CA PHE A 69 37.95 -58.18 -27.19
C PHE A 69 37.04 -59.15 -27.94
N ILE A 70 37.48 -60.40 -28.06
CA ILE A 70 36.81 -61.44 -28.84
C ILE A 70 36.34 -62.59 -27.94
N ASN A 71 35.28 -63.26 -28.39
CA ASN A 71 34.67 -64.40 -27.73
C ASN A 71 35.68 -65.57 -27.57
N GLY A 72 35.63 -66.25 -26.42
CA GLY A 72 36.52 -67.36 -26.05
C GLY A 72 35.75 -68.63 -25.69
N THR A 73 36.06 -69.23 -24.54
CA THR A 73 35.32 -70.37 -23.95
C THR A 73 34.44 -69.95 -22.77
N THR A 74 34.78 -68.85 -22.09
CA THR A 74 33.93 -68.14 -21.13
C THR A 74 34.03 -66.64 -21.40
N ASP A 75 32.93 -65.98 -21.73
CA ASP A 75 32.97 -64.68 -22.44
C ASP A 75 33.23 -63.45 -21.54
N ILE A 76 33.94 -63.59 -20.42
CA ILE A 76 34.17 -62.52 -19.44
C ILE A 76 35.65 -62.10 -19.41
N CYS A 77 35.93 -60.80 -19.46
CA CYS A 77 37.24 -60.19 -19.23
C CYS A 77 37.22 -59.32 -17.97
N ILE A 78 38.09 -59.61 -17.00
CA ILE A 78 38.23 -58.84 -15.76
C ILE A 78 39.35 -57.81 -15.95
N LEU A 79 39.02 -56.54 -16.08
CA LEU A 79 39.99 -55.46 -16.26
C LEU A 79 40.62 -55.07 -14.92
N SER A 80 41.92 -54.74 -14.95
CA SER A 80 42.65 -54.24 -13.79
C SER A 80 43.55 -53.08 -14.19
N GLY A 81 43.38 -51.94 -13.52
CA GLY A 81 44.04 -50.67 -13.83
C GLY A 81 43.35 -49.88 -14.94
N SER A 82 43.75 -48.61 -15.11
CA SER A 82 43.20 -47.71 -16.13
C SER A 82 43.89 -47.93 -17.48
N PHE A 83 43.12 -48.21 -18.52
CA PHE A 83 43.63 -48.44 -19.87
C PHE A 83 43.73 -47.10 -20.62
N ASN A 84 44.87 -46.84 -21.26
CA ASN A 84 45.04 -45.71 -22.18
C ASN A 84 45.57 -46.27 -23.50
N VAL A 85 44.70 -46.34 -24.51
CA VAL A 85 44.92 -47.08 -25.77
C VAL A 85 44.42 -46.28 -26.98
N ALA A 86 44.67 -46.75 -28.20
CA ALA A 86 44.20 -46.07 -29.41
C ALA A 86 42.71 -46.30 -29.66
N SER A 87 42.25 -47.55 -29.68
CA SER A 87 40.83 -47.87 -29.86
C SER A 87 40.44 -49.16 -29.16
N VAL A 88 39.14 -49.32 -28.90
CA VAL A 88 38.58 -50.54 -28.30
C VAL A 88 37.38 -51.02 -29.10
N THR A 89 37.31 -52.32 -29.36
CA THR A 89 36.11 -53.00 -29.88
C THR A 89 35.76 -54.17 -28.97
N VAL A 90 34.52 -54.23 -28.50
CA VAL A 90 33.95 -55.34 -27.73
C VAL A 90 33.02 -56.13 -28.63
N GLN A 91 33.45 -57.34 -29.01
CA GLN A 91 32.69 -58.18 -29.94
C GLN A 91 31.45 -58.79 -29.31
N ASN A 92 30.51 -59.22 -30.16
CA ASN A 92 29.28 -59.89 -29.74
C ASN A 92 29.54 -61.05 -28.76
N GLY A 93 28.82 -61.03 -27.65
CA GLY A 93 28.86 -62.04 -26.60
C GLY A 93 29.89 -61.78 -25.51
N VAL A 94 30.79 -60.79 -25.67
CA VAL A 94 31.83 -60.48 -24.67
C VAL A 94 31.31 -59.55 -23.58
N THR A 95 31.66 -59.86 -22.33
CA THR A 95 31.43 -59.03 -21.13
C THR A 95 32.74 -58.50 -20.57
N LEU A 96 32.87 -57.19 -20.42
CA LEU A 96 33.95 -56.55 -19.64
C LEU A 96 33.46 -56.28 -18.21
N THR A 97 34.31 -56.53 -17.21
CA THR A 97 34.01 -56.27 -15.79
C THR A 97 35.27 -55.90 -15.02
N HIS A 98 35.17 -55.61 -13.73
CA HIS A 98 36.31 -55.42 -12.82
C HIS A 98 36.18 -56.31 -11.58
N ALA A 99 37.26 -56.44 -10.82
CA ALA A 99 37.24 -57.18 -9.55
C ALA A 99 36.41 -56.43 -8.49
N ASN A 100 35.79 -57.15 -7.54
CA ASN A 100 34.97 -56.55 -6.49
C ASN A 100 35.76 -55.47 -5.71
N ALA A 101 35.15 -54.31 -5.51
CA ALA A 101 35.74 -53.14 -4.87
C ALA A 101 37.10 -52.69 -5.46
N ASP A 102 37.39 -52.99 -6.73
CA ASP A 102 38.53 -52.40 -7.43
C ASP A 102 38.24 -50.92 -7.71
N ALA A 103 38.77 -50.02 -6.87
CA ALA A 103 38.58 -48.57 -6.94
C ALA A 103 38.81 -47.95 -8.32
N THR A 104 39.54 -48.63 -9.22
CA THR A 104 39.70 -48.20 -10.62
C THR A 104 38.43 -48.36 -11.44
N GLY A 105 37.63 -49.38 -11.16
CA GLY A 105 36.49 -49.78 -11.98
C GLY A 105 36.91 -50.20 -13.39
N VAL A 106 35.96 -50.20 -14.33
CA VAL A 106 36.26 -50.24 -15.77
C VAL A 106 36.59 -48.81 -16.20
N THR A 107 37.87 -48.44 -16.20
CA THR A 107 38.34 -47.13 -16.67
C THR A 107 39.15 -47.28 -17.97
N ILE A 108 38.65 -46.71 -19.06
CA ILE A 108 39.29 -46.80 -20.39
C ILE A 108 39.30 -45.42 -21.06
N THR A 109 40.50 -44.94 -21.41
CA THR A 109 40.73 -43.77 -22.24
C THR A 109 41.20 -44.21 -23.62
N THR A 110 40.57 -43.71 -24.67
CA THR A 110 40.93 -43.98 -26.07
C THR A 110 41.23 -42.69 -26.82
N SER A 111 42.22 -42.68 -27.71
CA SER A 111 42.44 -41.54 -28.63
C SER A 111 41.55 -41.61 -29.89
N GLY A 112 41.07 -42.80 -30.23
CA GLY A 112 40.17 -43.10 -31.33
C GLY A 112 38.84 -43.70 -30.86
N ASN A 113 38.33 -44.71 -31.57
CA ASN A 113 36.95 -45.20 -31.38
C ASN A 113 36.83 -46.19 -30.22
N PHE A 114 35.65 -46.22 -29.60
CA PHE A 114 35.23 -47.25 -28.66
C PHE A 114 33.90 -47.84 -29.15
N THR A 115 33.84 -49.15 -29.39
CA THR A 115 32.67 -49.81 -29.97
C THR A 115 32.21 -51.01 -29.15
N ILE A 116 30.93 -51.04 -28.79
CA ILE A 116 30.23 -52.15 -28.13
C ILE A 116 29.18 -52.71 -29.11
N ASN A 117 29.35 -53.96 -29.52
CA ASN A 117 28.42 -54.61 -30.46
C ASN A 117 27.16 -55.14 -29.73
N SER A 118 26.13 -55.53 -30.50
CA SER A 118 24.75 -55.74 -30.03
C SER A 118 24.54 -56.69 -28.86
N SER A 119 25.38 -57.73 -28.70
CA SER A 119 25.29 -58.66 -27.56
C SER A 119 26.52 -58.61 -26.67
N ALA A 120 27.33 -57.56 -26.80
CA ALA A 120 28.45 -57.26 -25.92
C ALA A 120 27.97 -56.46 -24.71
N SER A 121 28.69 -56.54 -23.60
CA SER A 121 28.37 -55.78 -22.40
C SER A 121 29.59 -55.28 -21.64
N ILE A 122 29.41 -54.17 -20.93
CA ILE A 122 30.22 -53.83 -19.76
C ILE A 122 29.32 -54.07 -18.55
N ASN A 123 29.60 -55.08 -17.73
CA ASN A 123 28.78 -55.41 -16.56
C ASN A 123 29.65 -55.28 -15.30
N VAL A 124 29.31 -54.30 -14.47
CA VAL A 124 29.94 -54.04 -13.18
C VAL A 124 28.93 -54.14 -12.04
N ASP A 125 27.89 -54.95 -12.22
CA ASP A 125 26.82 -55.14 -11.24
C ASP A 125 27.37 -55.75 -9.95
N SER A 126 26.93 -55.23 -8.81
CA SER A 126 27.36 -55.70 -7.48
C SER A 126 28.90 -55.68 -7.26
N LYS A 127 29.64 -54.90 -8.07
CA LYS A 127 31.12 -54.79 -7.99
C LYS A 127 31.64 -53.62 -7.17
N GLY A 128 30.78 -52.74 -6.69
CA GLY A 128 31.11 -51.59 -5.85
C GLY A 128 31.44 -51.98 -4.42
N CYS A 129 30.94 -51.21 -3.45
CA CYS A 129 31.19 -51.53 -2.05
C CYS A 129 30.64 -52.90 -1.68
N GLN A 130 31.47 -53.69 -1.00
CA GLN A 130 31.13 -55.05 -0.59
C GLN A 130 30.72 -55.02 0.88
N PRO A 131 29.71 -55.79 1.29
CA PRO A 131 29.16 -55.65 2.62
C PRO A 131 30.08 -56.20 3.74
N PRO A 132 29.97 -55.65 4.96
CA PRO A 132 30.65 -56.20 6.12
C PRO A 132 30.06 -57.54 6.58
N ALA A 133 30.93 -58.48 6.99
CA ALA A 133 30.54 -59.77 7.57
C ALA A 133 30.16 -59.68 9.07
N VAL A 134 29.38 -58.67 9.46
CA VAL A 134 28.91 -58.49 10.85
C VAL A 134 27.40 -58.35 10.95
N ASP A 135 26.80 -59.15 11.84
CA ASP A 135 25.36 -59.15 12.16
C ASP A 135 24.91 -57.79 12.73
N GLY A 136 23.76 -57.28 12.27
CA GLY A 136 23.19 -56.00 12.73
C GLY A 136 24.05 -54.78 12.42
N GLY A 137 25.10 -54.93 11.60
CA GLY A 137 26.02 -53.86 11.25
C GLY A 137 25.49 -52.95 10.14
N ASN A 138 25.92 -51.68 10.17
CA ASN A 138 25.75 -50.77 9.04
C ASN A 138 26.45 -51.32 7.79
N GLY A 139 25.90 -51.03 6.61
CA GLY A 139 26.53 -51.29 5.32
C GLY A 139 27.79 -50.46 5.11
N PHE A 140 28.50 -50.62 3.99
CA PHE A 140 29.63 -49.79 3.60
C PHE A 140 29.29 -48.85 2.46
N GLY A 141 29.76 -47.61 2.59
CA GLY A 141 29.68 -46.58 1.58
C GLY A 141 31.07 -46.23 1.05
N PRO A 142 31.20 -45.70 -0.17
CA PRO A 142 32.48 -45.20 -0.68
C PRO A 142 32.87 -43.90 0.03
N ASN A 143 34.16 -43.58 0.03
CA ASN A 143 34.65 -42.21 0.18
C ASN A 143 35.02 -41.63 -1.19
N VAL A 144 35.57 -40.41 -1.21
CA VAL A 144 36.02 -39.72 -2.44
C VAL A 144 37.05 -40.50 -3.28
N SER A 145 37.70 -41.51 -2.70
CA SER A 145 38.68 -42.39 -3.39
C SER A 145 38.14 -43.79 -3.66
N ASN A 146 36.83 -44.02 -3.53
CA ASN A 146 36.19 -45.34 -3.64
C ASN A 146 36.69 -46.39 -2.64
N SER A 147 37.26 -45.97 -1.51
CA SER A 147 37.47 -46.86 -0.37
C SER A 147 36.15 -47.07 0.35
N CYS A 148 35.79 -48.31 0.62
CA CYS A 148 34.51 -48.65 1.25
C CYS A 148 34.65 -48.75 2.78
N GLY A 149 33.73 -48.12 3.50
CA GLY A 149 33.73 -48.09 4.96
C GLY A 149 32.47 -47.44 5.55
N THR A 150 32.51 -47.11 6.84
CA THR A 150 31.43 -46.43 7.57
C THR A 150 31.96 -45.29 8.43
N GLY A 151 31.08 -44.34 8.76
CA GLY A 151 31.39 -43.19 9.60
C GLY A 151 31.82 -41.96 8.80
N SER A 152 32.25 -40.91 9.50
CA SER A 152 32.58 -39.62 8.88
C SER A 152 33.55 -39.77 7.69
N GLY A 153 33.14 -39.26 6.53
CA GLY A 153 33.92 -39.29 5.29
C GLY A 153 33.62 -40.42 4.31
N TYR A 154 32.67 -41.31 4.64
CA TYR A 154 32.06 -42.23 3.66
C TYR A 154 30.61 -41.78 3.38
N PHE A 155 29.98 -42.29 2.31
CA PHE A 155 28.70 -41.78 1.84
C PHE A 155 27.64 -42.87 1.67
N GLY A 156 26.38 -42.55 1.96
CA GLY A 156 25.19 -43.33 1.54
C GLY A 156 25.06 -44.78 2.02
N TRP A 157 25.78 -45.24 3.05
CA TRP A 157 25.64 -46.61 3.54
C TRP A 157 24.26 -46.88 4.17
N GLY A 158 23.75 -48.10 4.09
CA GLY A 158 22.51 -48.46 4.82
C GLY A 158 22.75 -48.63 6.33
N TYR A 159 21.80 -48.22 7.16
CA TYR A 159 21.83 -48.49 8.60
C TYR A 159 21.46 -49.95 8.90
N GLY A 160 22.22 -50.59 9.77
CA GLY A 160 21.87 -51.90 10.32
C GLY A 160 20.92 -51.78 11.50
N ASP A 161 20.15 -52.84 11.78
CA ASP A 161 19.36 -52.94 13.01
C ASP A 161 19.37 -54.37 13.57
N TYR A 162 19.51 -54.50 14.89
CA TYR A 162 19.42 -55.76 15.62
C TYR A 162 17.97 -56.12 15.99
N SER A 163 17.03 -55.18 15.92
CA SER A 163 15.65 -55.34 16.39
C SER A 163 14.57 -55.23 15.30
N GLY A 164 14.89 -54.68 14.12
CA GLY A 164 13.98 -54.43 13.00
C GLY A 164 14.64 -54.63 11.63
N GLY A 165 14.02 -54.10 10.58
CA GLY A 165 14.51 -54.16 9.20
C GLY A 165 15.59 -53.10 8.93
N SER A 166 16.64 -53.45 8.20
CA SER A 166 17.73 -52.54 7.83
C SER A 166 17.35 -51.63 6.63
N SER A 167 18.07 -50.53 6.42
CA SER A 167 17.86 -49.61 5.27
C SER A 167 18.78 -49.95 4.11
N GLY A 168 18.33 -49.62 2.91
CA GLY A 168 19.12 -49.80 1.70
C GLY A 168 20.31 -48.85 1.59
N GLY A 169 21.16 -49.10 0.60
CA GLY A 169 22.25 -48.19 0.23
C GLY A 169 21.79 -47.12 -0.77
N SER A 170 22.22 -45.88 -0.55
CA SER A 170 21.97 -44.74 -1.45
C SER A 170 23.08 -44.63 -2.51
N HIS A 171 22.78 -43.99 -3.63
CA HIS A 171 23.65 -43.44 -4.69
C HIS A 171 22.70 -42.84 -5.71
N GLY A 172 22.90 -41.62 -6.24
CA GLY A 172 21.97 -41.01 -7.22
C GLY A 172 20.56 -40.63 -6.73
N GLY A 173 19.97 -41.39 -5.80
CA GLY A 173 18.70 -41.16 -5.11
C GLY A 173 18.76 -41.63 -3.64
N PHE A 174 17.70 -41.38 -2.87
CA PHE A 174 17.58 -41.90 -1.50
C PHE A 174 17.23 -43.38 -1.50
N ALA A 175 17.83 -44.14 -0.57
CA ALA A 175 17.45 -45.53 -0.37
C ALA A 175 16.13 -45.67 0.39
N GLY A 176 15.53 -46.85 0.27
CA GLY A 176 14.37 -47.26 1.04
C GLY A 176 14.69 -47.51 2.52
N ARG A 177 13.79 -47.05 3.40
CA ARG A 177 13.87 -47.32 4.85
C ARG A 177 13.42 -48.74 5.16
N GLY A 178 14.11 -49.41 6.09
CA GLY A 178 13.63 -50.69 6.65
C GLY A 178 12.54 -50.50 7.69
N GLN A 179 11.76 -51.56 7.94
CA GLN A 179 10.69 -51.52 8.94
C GLN A 179 11.25 -51.21 10.34
N ALA A 180 10.71 -50.17 10.99
CA ALA A 180 11.11 -49.61 12.29
C ALA A 180 12.43 -48.81 12.35
N GLN A 181 13.04 -48.47 11.22
CA GLN A 181 14.19 -47.54 11.18
C GLN A 181 13.81 -46.07 11.00
N ALA A 182 14.60 -45.19 11.64
CA ALA A 182 14.34 -43.75 11.68
C ALA A 182 14.83 -42.98 10.43
N GLY A 183 15.69 -43.54 9.57
CA GLY A 183 16.24 -42.81 8.41
C GLY A 183 17.10 -43.65 7.46
N VAL A 184 17.45 -43.03 6.34
CA VAL A 184 18.44 -43.47 5.33
C VAL A 184 19.54 -42.42 5.20
N ASN A 185 20.69 -42.78 4.66
CA ASN A 185 21.77 -41.81 4.42
C ASN A 185 21.55 -40.98 3.16
N GLU A 186 22.21 -39.83 3.12
CA GLU A 186 22.15 -38.83 2.05
C GLU A 186 22.57 -39.39 0.67
N ILE A 187 22.06 -38.73 -0.37
CA ILE A 187 22.50 -38.88 -1.77
C ILE A 187 23.95 -38.35 -1.89
N TYR A 188 24.74 -38.93 -2.79
CA TYR A 188 26.11 -38.49 -3.06
C TYR A 188 26.48 -38.75 -4.51
N ASP A 189 27.67 -38.25 -4.86
CA ASP A 189 28.26 -38.21 -6.20
C ASP A 189 27.80 -37.01 -7.04
N ASP A 190 28.59 -36.66 -8.04
CA ASP A 190 28.32 -35.53 -8.96
C ASP A 190 27.42 -36.03 -10.11
N SER A 191 26.26 -35.41 -10.29
CA SER A 191 25.31 -35.80 -11.36
C SER A 191 25.86 -35.55 -12.76
N THR A 192 26.81 -34.63 -12.92
CA THR A 192 27.47 -34.30 -14.18
C THR A 192 28.77 -35.09 -14.41
N ALA A 193 29.32 -35.70 -13.36
CA ALA A 193 30.59 -36.41 -13.40
C ALA A 193 30.69 -37.57 -12.38
N PRO A 194 29.79 -38.57 -12.40
CA PRO A 194 29.70 -39.60 -11.39
C PRO A 194 30.90 -40.55 -11.47
N VAL A 195 31.57 -40.78 -10.34
CA VAL A 195 32.78 -41.62 -10.28
C VAL A 195 32.86 -42.47 -9.01
N LEU A 196 31.80 -42.54 -8.21
CA LEU A 196 31.77 -43.29 -6.97
C LEU A 196 31.02 -44.62 -7.12
N PHE A 197 31.35 -45.59 -6.28
CA PHE A 197 30.63 -46.87 -6.21
C PHE A 197 29.24 -46.70 -5.61
N GLY A 198 28.37 -47.66 -5.88
CA GLY A 198 27.17 -47.86 -5.07
C GLY A 198 27.53 -48.27 -3.64
N ALA A 199 26.72 -47.81 -2.70
CA ALA A 199 26.82 -48.16 -1.29
C ALA A 199 26.01 -49.42 -0.98
N THR A 200 26.40 -50.18 0.04
CA THR A 200 25.66 -51.38 0.45
C THR A 200 24.53 -51.04 1.42
N GLY A 201 23.47 -51.85 1.41
CA GLY A 201 22.46 -51.83 2.46
C GLY A 201 22.99 -52.30 3.82
N GLY A 202 22.22 -52.03 4.88
CA GLY A 202 22.50 -52.50 6.24
C GLY A 202 22.17 -53.98 6.43
N ASN A 203 22.73 -54.59 7.49
CA ASN A 203 22.54 -56.01 7.81
C ASN A 203 21.52 -56.20 8.96
N GLY A 204 20.78 -57.32 8.90
CA GLY A 204 19.81 -57.73 9.93
C GLY A 204 20.41 -58.62 11.04
N ARG A 205 19.54 -59.08 11.95
CA ARG A 205 19.87 -59.70 13.26
C ARG A 205 20.65 -61.02 13.25
N TYR A 206 20.67 -61.80 12.15
CA TYR A 206 21.34 -63.11 12.07
C TYR A 206 22.01 -63.31 10.69
N GLY A 207 23.04 -62.50 10.42
CA GLY A 207 23.64 -62.21 9.13
C GLY A 207 24.41 -63.37 8.46
N ASN A 208 23.67 -64.25 7.81
CA ASN A 208 24.24 -65.10 6.75
C ASN A 208 23.46 -65.03 5.42
N SER A 209 22.44 -64.16 5.31
CA SER A 209 21.62 -64.01 4.10
C SER A 209 22.25 -63.14 3.01
N GLY A 210 23.33 -62.41 3.26
CA GLY A 210 24.02 -61.59 2.26
C GLY A 210 23.27 -60.30 1.95
N THR A 211 23.77 -59.19 2.47
CA THR A 211 23.32 -57.85 2.05
C THR A 211 23.76 -57.58 0.62
N GLY A 212 23.00 -56.74 -0.08
CA GLY A 212 23.35 -56.33 -1.44
C GLY A 212 24.74 -55.70 -1.48
N ALA A 213 25.55 -56.02 -2.49
CA ALA A 213 26.76 -55.28 -2.79
C ALA A 213 26.44 -54.11 -3.73
N GLY A 214 27.07 -52.95 -3.55
CA GLY A 214 26.81 -51.79 -4.39
C GLY A 214 27.22 -51.98 -5.85
N GLY A 215 26.63 -51.20 -6.75
CA GLY A 215 27.02 -51.17 -8.15
C GLY A 215 28.46 -50.69 -8.37
N GLY A 216 29.13 -51.21 -9.40
CA GLY A 216 30.51 -50.85 -9.74
C GLY A 216 30.65 -49.51 -10.45
N LYS A 217 31.82 -49.27 -11.05
CA LYS A 217 32.12 -48.02 -11.77
C LYS A 217 32.57 -48.27 -13.20
N VAL A 218 31.99 -47.53 -14.13
CA VAL A 218 32.42 -47.42 -15.53
C VAL A 218 32.82 -45.99 -15.84
N ARG A 219 34.06 -45.77 -16.31
CA ARG A 219 34.55 -44.49 -16.82
C ARG A 219 35.15 -44.69 -18.22
N LEU A 220 34.53 -44.10 -19.23
CA LEU A 220 35.03 -44.11 -20.61
C LEU A 220 35.38 -42.69 -21.05
N ASP A 221 36.59 -42.48 -21.56
CA ASP A 221 37.01 -41.23 -22.19
C ASP A 221 37.40 -41.50 -23.65
N VAL A 222 36.55 -41.11 -24.60
CA VAL A 222 36.62 -41.53 -26.00
C VAL A 222 36.99 -40.35 -26.91
N GLY A 223 38.24 -40.30 -27.35
CA GLY A 223 38.74 -39.26 -28.27
C GLY A 223 38.19 -39.37 -29.70
N GLY A 224 37.53 -40.47 -30.06
CA GLY A 224 36.87 -40.67 -31.36
C GLY A 224 35.36 -40.88 -31.23
N THR A 225 34.83 -41.85 -31.97
CA THR A 225 33.42 -42.24 -31.91
C THR A 225 33.19 -43.28 -30.82
N PHE A 226 32.33 -42.94 -29.85
CA PHE A 226 31.70 -43.90 -28.95
C PHE A 226 30.47 -44.48 -29.64
N ARG A 227 30.46 -45.81 -29.81
CA ARG A 227 29.36 -46.54 -30.40
C ARG A 227 28.86 -47.61 -29.42
N ASN A 228 27.61 -47.49 -29.00
CA ASN A 228 26.97 -48.47 -28.14
C ASN A 228 25.77 -49.09 -28.83
N ASN A 229 25.84 -50.39 -29.11
CA ASN A 229 24.69 -51.20 -29.52
C ASN A 229 24.39 -52.31 -28.52
N GLY A 230 25.23 -52.49 -27.49
CA GLY A 230 25.10 -53.51 -26.46
C GLY A 230 24.55 -52.92 -25.14
N SER A 231 25.03 -53.42 -23.99
CA SER A 231 24.61 -52.89 -22.68
C SER A 231 25.79 -52.46 -21.80
N ILE A 232 25.59 -51.41 -21.02
CA ILE A 232 26.50 -50.99 -19.95
C ILE A 232 25.69 -50.99 -18.64
N SER A 233 26.09 -51.80 -17.67
CA SER A 233 25.33 -52.07 -16.45
C SER A 233 26.20 -51.91 -15.20
N ALA A 234 25.67 -51.21 -14.20
CA ALA A 234 26.28 -50.96 -12.90
C ALA A 234 25.28 -51.14 -11.76
N ASP A 235 24.46 -52.18 -11.82
CA ASP A 235 23.33 -52.38 -10.91
C ASP A 235 23.78 -52.81 -9.49
N GLY A 236 23.05 -52.36 -8.48
CA GLY A 236 23.18 -52.78 -7.09
C GLY A 236 22.64 -54.19 -6.85
N GLY A 237 23.23 -54.90 -5.91
CA GLY A 237 22.78 -56.23 -5.51
C GLY A 237 21.55 -56.19 -4.61
N ASN A 238 20.68 -57.18 -4.76
CA ASN A 238 19.51 -57.37 -3.89
C ASN A 238 19.93 -57.81 -2.49
N GLY A 239 19.14 -57.43 -1.48
CA GLY A 239 19.24 -57.97 -0.13
C GLY A 239 18.75 -59.42 -0.09
N GLY A 240 19.51 -60.30 0.55
CA GLY A 240 19.10 -61.69 0.69
C GLY A 240 18.12 -61.95 1.83
N SER A 241 17.42 -63.08 1.71
CA SER A 241 16.42 -63.58 2.66
C SER A 241 16.85 -64.93 3.25
N ASP A 242 16.86 -65.09 4.58
CA ASP A 242 17.09 -66.39 5.22
C ASP A 242 15.78 -67.12 5.58
N SER A 243 15.88 -68.41 5.89
CA SER A 243 14.75 -69.26 6.30
C SER A 243 14.18 -68.93 7.69
N ASN A 244 14.80 -68.01 8.43
CA ASN A 244 14.43 -67.65 9.80
C ASN A 244 13.68 -66.31 9.89
N GLY A 245 13.39 -65.68 8.74
CA GLY A 245 12.61 -64.45 8.67
C GLY A 245 13.42 -63.18 8.93
N ASN A 246 14.73 -63.19 8.68
CA ASN A 246 15.59 -62.01 8.73
C ASN A 246 15.92 -61.54 7.32
N TYR A 247 15.71 -60.25 7.07
CA TYR A 247 15.84 -59.70 5.73
C TYR A 247 16.91 -58.62 5.68
N SER A 248 17.79 -58.78 4.70
CA SER A 248 18.86 -57.83 4.40
C SER A 248 18.38 -56.79 3.41
N SER A 249 19.04 -55.65 3.37
CA SER A 249 18.65 -54.55 2.48
C SER A 249 19.34 -54.59 1.13
N GLY A 250 18.68 -53.99 0.15
CA GLY A 250 19.25 -53.77 -1.18
C GLY A 250 20.36 -52.73 -1.19
N ALA A 251 21.24 -52.79 -2.18
CA ALA A 251 22.35 -51.85 -2.35
C ALA A 251 22.08 -50.82 -3.45
N GLY A 252 22.72 -49.66 -3.35
CA GLY A 252 22.61 -48.63 -4.37
C GLY A 252 23.25 -49.06 -5.70
N GLY A 253 22.70 -48.55 -6.80
CA GLY A 253 23.33 -48.60 -8.12
C GLY A 253 24.71 -47.92 -8.14
N GLY A 254 25.45 -48.11 -9.22
CA GLY A 254 26.80 -47.60 -9.40
C GLY A 254 26.89 -46.40 -10.34
N SER A 255 28.11 -46.11 -10.79
CA SER A 255 28.40 -44.95 -11.67
C SER A 255 28.74 -45.37 -13.09
N ILE A 256 28.12 -44.72 -14.07
CA ILE A 256 28.49 -44.78 -15.49
C ILE A 256 28.80 -43.36 -15.97
N TYR A 257 30.06 -43.09 -16.32
CA TYR A 257 30.45 -41.78 -16.85
C TYR A 257 31.22 -41.93 -18.16
N ILE A 258 30.69 -41.36 -19.23
CA ILE A 258 31.22 -41.42 -20.58
C ILE A 258 31.49 -40.01 -21.09
N THR A 259 32.71 -39.76 -21.58
CA THR A 259 33.02 -38.60 -22.42
C THR A 259 33.37 -39.06 -23.83
N ALA A 260 32.90 -38.36 -24.87
CA ALA A 260 33.15 -38.73 -26.26
C ALA A 260 33.30 -37.52 -27.21
N ASN A 261 34.07 -37.66 -28.29
CA ASN A 261 34.00 -36.68 -29.37
C ASN A 261 32.73 -36.87 -30.21
N ILE A 262 32.43 -38.10 -30.63
CA ILE A 262 31.25 -38.42 -31.44
C ILE A 262 30.47 -39.56 -30.77
N VAL A 263 29.14 -39.47 -30.74
CA VAL A 263 28.27 -40.60 -30.38
C VAL A 263 27.50 -41.11 -31.60
N SER A 264 27.33 -42.42 -31.71
CA SER A 264 26.74 -43.09 -32.88
C SER A 264 26.07 -44.40 -32.48
N ASP A 265 24.89 -44.68 -33.02
CA ASP A 265 24.32 -46.04 -33.04
C ASP A 265 24.86 -46.85 -34.25
N GLY A 266 25.47 -46.12 -35.19
CA GLY A 266 25.90 -46.46 -36.53
C GLY A 266 24.94 -47.32 -37.36
N GLY A 267 23.64 -47.04 -37.25
CA GLY A 267 22.56 -47.62 -38.05
C GLY A 267 22.03 -48.96 -37.50
N ASN A 268 22.23 -49.23 -36.23
CA ASN A 268 21.77 -50.43 -35.51
C ASN A 268 20.96 -49.99 -34.29
N ALA A 269 20.22 -50.91 -33.65
CA ALA A 269 19.49 -50.60 -32.42
C ALA A 269 20.42 -49.99 -31.34
N GLU A 270 19.94 -48.94 -30.69
CA GLU A 270 20.63 -48.24 -29.61
C GLU A 270 20.89 -49.19 -28.43
N GLY A 271 22.07 -49.04 -27.83
CA GLY A 271 22.46 -49.82 -26.65
C GLY A 271 21.99 -49.16 -25.36
N THR A 272 21.79 -49.96 -24.31
CA THR A 272 21.21 -49.49 -23.04
C THR A 272 22.25 -49.18 -21.97
N PHE A 273 21.85 -48.36 -21.00
CA PHE A 273 22.62 -48.00 -19.82
C PHE A 273 21.80 -48.26 -18.55
N THR A 274 22.33 -49.04 -17.60
CA THR A 274 21.60 -49.41 -16.38
C THR A 274 22.43 -49.19 -15.13
N ALA A 275 21.80 -48.61 -14.11
CA ALA A 275 22.35 -48.47 -12.77
C ALA A 275 21.20 -48.59 -11.75
N VAL A 276 20.60 -49.78 -11.69
CA VAL A 276 19.41 -50.05 -10.88
C VAL A 276 19.79 -50.29 -9.42
N GLY A 277 18.95 -49.86 -8.48
CA GLY A 277 19.08 -50.19 -7.06
C GLY A 277 18.63 -51.62 -6.77
N GLY A 278 19.27 -52.28 -5.81
CA GLY A 278 18.89 -53.63 -5.41
C GLY A 278 17.59 -53.66 -4.60
N ASN A 279 16.79 -54.70 -4.77
CA ASN A 279 15.55 -54.89 -4.00
C ASN A 279 15.85 -55.21 -2.53
N GLY A 280 14.93 -54.83 -1.65
CA GLY A 280 14.91 -55.25 -0.25
C GLY A 280 14.63 -56.75 -0.11
N GLY A 281 15.14 -57.38 0.94
CA GLY A 281 14.73 -58.73 1.30
C GLY A 281 13.34 -58.73 1.97
N GLY A 282 12.52 -59.74 1.69
CA GLY A 282 11.22 -59.93 2.35
C GLY A 282 10.74 -61.39 2.29
N ASN A 283 9.69 -61.72 3.05
CA ASN A 283 9.10 -63.05 3.09
C ASN A 283 7.62 -63.01 2.70
N GLY A 284 7.29 -63.78 1.66
CA GLY A 284 5.95 -64.12 1.16
C GLY A 284 4.85 -64.41 2.19
N VAL A 285 5.19 -64.59 3.47
CA VAL A 285 4.30 -64.99 4.56
C VAL A 285 4.49 -64.07 5.77
N GLY A 286 3.48 -63.23 6.02
CA GLY A 286 3.49 -62.18 7.05
C GLY A 286 3.98 -62.65 8.42
N GLY A 287 5.03 -62.00 8.93
CA GLY A 287 5.57 -62.24 10.28
C GLY A 287 7.01 -61.80 10.57
N GLY A 288 7.77 -61.21 9.62
CA GLY A 288 9.15 -60.72 9.84
C GLY A 288 9.34 -59.26 9.42
N TYR A 289 10.50 -58.65 9.75
CA TYR A 289 10.80 -57.23 9.49
C TYR A 289 11.51 -56.98 8.15
N ASP A 290 10.84 -56.34 7.19
CA ASP A 290 11.32 -56.15 5.80
C ASP A 290 12.49 -55.15 5.68
N GLY A 291 13.46 -55.52 4.84
CA GLY A 291 14.64 -54.70 4.55
C GLY A 291 14.33 -53.67 3.47
N GLY A 292 14.80 -52.44 3.64
CA GLY A 292 14.65 -51.38 2.63
C GLY A 292 15.43 -51.66 1.35
N ALA A 293 14.94 -51.12 0.24
CA ALA A 293 15.59 -51.25 -1.06
C ALA A 293 16.68 -50.21 -1.30
N GLY A 294 17.61 -50.48 -2.21
CA GLY A 294 18.67 -49.56 -2.62
C GLY A 294 18.19 -48.55 -3.67
N ALA A 295 18.83 -47.38 -3.71
CA ALA A 295 18.54 -46.36 -4.72
C ALA A 295 19.18 -46.67 -6.08
N GLY A 296 18.62 -46.13 -7.17
CA GLY A 296 19.24 -46.21 -8.50
C GLY A 296 20.47 -45.29 -8.61
N GLY A 297 21.52 -45.70 -9.32
CA GLY A 297 22.79 -45.00 -9.42
C GLY A 297 22.84 -43.82 -10.40
N SER A 298 24.04 -43.39 -10.76
CA SER A 298 24.24 -42.14 -11.53
C SER A 298 24.89 -42.38 -12.89
N ILE A 299 24.31 -41.81 -13.95
CA ILE A 299 24.76 -41.93 -15.34
C ILE A 299 25.01 -40.54 -15.92
N ALA A 300 26.21 -40.29 -16.45
CA ALA A 300 26.51 -39.08 -17.22
C ALA A 300 27.15 -39.40 -18.57
N ILE A 301 26.65 -38.76 -19.63
CA ILE A 301 27.20 -38.87 -20.99
C ILE A 301 27.45 -37.47 -21.55
N ILE A 302 28.71 -37.14 -21.78
CA ILE A 302 29.12 -35.84 -22.32
C ILE A 302 29.79 -36.06 -23.68
N TYR A 303 29.24 -35.49 -24.75
CA TYR A 303 29.79 -35.67 -26.09
C TYR A 303 30.00 -34.35 -26.83
N THR A 304 30.87 -34.35 -27.85
CA THR A 304 31.08 -33.16 -28.68
C THR A 304 29.99 -33.00 -29.72
N THR A 305 29.68 -34.02 -30.50
CA THR A 305 28.61 -33.95 -31.50
C THR A 305 28.05 -35.34 -31.81
N ASN A 306 26.85 -35.38 -32.39
CA ASN A 306 26.30 -36.61 -32.93
C ASN A 306 26.94 -36.98 -34.27
N ASP A 307 26.99 -38.27 -34.57
CA ASP A 307 27.29 -38.74 -35.92
C ASP A 307 26.22 -38.21 -36.90
N GLY A 308 26.67 -37.48 -37.93
CA GLY A 308 25.78 -36.87 -38.92
C GLY A 308 25.07 -37.86 -39.84
N THR A 309 25.43 -39.15 -39.80
CA THR A 309 24.77 -40.20 -40.61
C THR A 309 23.90 -41.12 -39.77
N ASN A 310 24.36 -41.47 -38.58
CA ASN A 310 23.77 -42.49 -37.73
C ASN A 310 23.90 -42.02 -36.26
N PRO A 311 23.17 -40.96 -35.89
CA PRO A 311 23.24 -40.37 -34.56
C PRO A 311 22.73 -41.36 -33.52
N PHE A 312 23.27 -41.28 -32.31
CA PHE A 312 22.64 -41.91 -31.15
C PHE A 312 21.62 -40.92 -30.59
N ASN A 313 20.32 -41.17 -30.76
CA ASN A 313 19.26 -40.26 -30.35
C ASN A 313 18.79 -40.61 -28.94
N PHE A 314 19.56 -40.16 -27.94
CA PHE A 314 19.22 -40.43 -26.55
C PHE A 314 17.76 -40.12 -26.24
N ASP A 315 17.07 -41.10 -25.66
CA ASP A 315 15.74 -40.93 -25.08
C ASP A 315 15.66 -41.61 -23.69
N SER A 316 14.54 -41.43 -23.00
CA SER A 316 14.38 -41.96 -21.64
C SER A 316 14.37 -43.51 -21.61
N GLY A 317 14.07 -44.18 -22.72
CA GLY A 317 14.08 -45.63 -22.86
C GLY A 317 15.48 -46.24 -22.92
N ASP A 318 16.52 -45.46 -23.22
CA ASP A 318 17.91 -45.91 -23.22
C ASP A 318 18.48 -46.14 -21.82
N PHE A 319 17.87 -45.54 -20.80
CA PHE A 319 18.37 -45.54 -19.43
C PHE A 319 17.43 -46.24 -18.46
N VAL A 320 17.98 -47.07 -17.57
CA VAL A 320 17.25 -47.66 -16.45
C VAL A 320 18.01 -47.41 -15.15
N VAL A 321 17.52 -46.46 -14.37
CA VAL A 321 18.10 -46.06 -13.06
C VAL A 321 17.06 -46.19 -11.94
N THR A 322 16.18 -47.18 -12.03
CA THR A 322 15.14 -47.38 -11.00
C THR A 322 15.77 -47.73 -9.65
N GLY A 323 15.19 -47.24 -8.55
CA GLY A 323 15.46 -47.84 -7.25
C GLY A 323 14.90 -49.25 -7.17
N GLY A 324 15.35 -50.01 -6.19
CA GLY A 324 14.80 -51.34 -5.93
C GLY A 324 13.45 -51.26 -5.24
N ASP A 325 12.71 -52.36 -5.31
CA ASP A 325 11.43 -52.52 -4.62
C ASP A 325 11.64 -52.91 -3.15
N GLY A 326 10.97 -52.20 -2.25
CA GLY A 326 10.70 -52.65 -0.88
C GLY A 326 9.62 -53.74 -0.90
N TYR A 327 9.57 -54.55 0.15
CA TYR A 327 8.55 -55.60 0.26
C TYR A 327 7.29 -55.05 0.96
N GLU A 328 6.24 -54.71 0.21
CA GLU A 328 4.99 -54.13 0.75
C GLU A 328 3.92 -55.18 1.09
N VAL A 329 3.34 -55.11 2.32
CA VAL A 329 2.07 -55.78 2.67
C VAL A 329 1.14 -54.82 3.43
N GLY A 330 0.73 -53.74 2.75
CA GLY A 330 -0.50 -52.99 3.03
C GLY A 330 -0.67 -52.36 4.42
N THR A 331 0.40 -52.08 5.18
CA THR A 331 0.29 -51.33 6.45
C THR A 331 1.30 -50.17 6.57
N PRO A 332 1.06 -49.13 7.41
CA PRO A 332 1.92 -47.92 7.49
C PRO A 332 3.33 -48.13 8.08
N SER A 333 3.78 -49.38 8.25
CA SER A 333 5.06 -49.74 8.86
C SER A 333 5.97 -50.52 7.91
N ASP A 334 5.71 -50.48 6.60
CA ASP A 334 6.36 -51.36 5.63
C ASP A 334 7.69 -50.77 5.13
N SER A 335 8.57 -51.63 4.58
CA SER A 335 9.86 -51.20 4.01
C SER A 335 9.65 -50.37 2.76
N GLY A 336 10.33 -49.22 2.64
CA GLY A 336 10.21 -48.35 1.47
C GLY A 336 11.02 -48.79 0.26
N ASP A 337 10.54 -48.40 -0.91
CA ASP A 337 11.27 -48.46 -2.19
C ASP A 337 12.46 -47.50 -2.20
N GLY A 338 13.44 -47.77 -3.06
CA GLY A 338 14.50 -46.82 -3.37
C GLY A 338 14.05 -45.79 -4.41
N ASP A 339 14.58 -44.58 -4.32
CA ASP A 339 14.37 -43.57 -5.36
C ASP A 339 15.13 -43.92 -6.63
N LYS A 340 14.63 -43.42 -7.77
CA LYS A 340 15.37 -43.41 -9.03
C LYS A 340 16.67 -42.59 -8.90
N GLY A 341 17.66 -43.01 -9.68
CA GLY A 341 18.95 -42.34 -9.80
C GLY A 341 18.97 -41.18 -10.79
N THR A 342 20.18 -40.74 -11.14
CA THR A 342 20.41 -39.56 -11.98
C THR A 342 20.86 -39.93 -13.40
N VAL A 343 20.39 -39.18 -14.39
CA VAL A 343 20.82 -39.30 -15.80
C VAL A 343 21.02 -37.93 -16.43
N PHE A 344 22.28 -37.60 -16.73
CA PHE A 344 22.71 -36.36 -17.34
C PHE A 344 23.33 -36.58 -18.73
N VAL A 345 22.82 -35.91 -19.76
CA VAL A 345 23.38 -35.97 -21.11
C VAL A 345 23.73 -34.57 -21.60
N LYS A 346 24.95 -34.36 -22.11
CA LYS A 346 25.41 -33.05 -22.60
C LYS A 346 26.05 -33.12 -23.98
N ASP A 347 25.49 -32.36 -24.92
CA ASP A 347 26.11 -32.03 -26.22
C ASP A 347 26.90 -30.72 -26.07
N THR A 348 28.22 -30.79 -26.18
CA THR A 348 29.09 -29.63 -25.98
C THR A 348 29.22 -28.73 -27.21
N THR A 349 28.99 -29.22 -28.45
CA THR A 349 28.98 -28.35 -29.65
C THR A 349 27.74 -27.46 -29.66
N ASN A 350 26.57 -28.06 -29.41
CA ASN A 350 25.32 -27.32 -29.32
C ASN A 350 25.14 -26.63 -27.96
N SER A 351 26.02 -26.93 -27.00
CA SER A 351 25.89 -26.50 -25.60
C SER A 351 24.49 -26.81 -25.07
N SER A 352 24.05 -28.06 -25.20
CA SER A 352 22.73 -28.54 -24.74
C SER A 352 22.91 -29.54 -23.61
N ALA A 353 22.16 -29.39 -22.53
CA ALA A 353 22.07 -30.36 -21.44
C ALA A 353 20.64 -30.89 -21.32
N THR A 354 20.50 -32.21 -21.20
CA THR A 354 19.22 -32.90 -20.99
C THR A 354 19.29 -33.78 -19.74
N ILE A 355 18.29 -33.64 -18.88
CA ILE A 355 18.08 -34.49 -17.68
C ILE A 355 16.93 -35.44 -17.99
N TYR A 356 17.19 -36.75 -18.02
CA TYR A 356 16.14 -37.75 -18.26
C TYR A 356 15.48 -38.24 -16.97
N TYR A 357 16.28 -38.42 -15.93
CA TYR A 357 15.87 -38.87 -14.59
C TYR A 357 16.76 -38.15 -13.59
N GLY A 358 16.28 -37.88 -12.37
CA GLY A 358 17.01 -37.41 -11.18
C GLY A 358 18.16 -36.41 -11.40
N PHE A 359 18.17 -35.29 -10.70
CA PHE A 359 19.33 -34.41 -10.72
C PHE A 359 19.58 -33.80 -9.37
N ASN A 360 20.86 -33.77 -8.99
CA ASN A 360 21.31 -33.07 -7.81
C ASN A 360 21.92 -31.72 -8.21
N PHE A 361 21.24 -30.64 -7.88
CA PHE A 361 21.72 -29.27 -8.02
C PHE A 361 22.64 -28.93 -6.84
N ASP A 362 23.94 -28.83 -7.10
CA ASP A 362 24.93 -28.40 -6.12
C ASP A 362 25.33 -26.92 -6.32
N ASP A 363 26.43 -26.48 -5.69
CA ASP A 363 26.95 -25.11 -5.81
C ASP A 363 27.61 -24.84 -7.20
N THR A 364 27.45 -25.74 -8.18
CA THR A 364 28.00 -25.58 -9.54
C THR A 364 27.04 -24.80 -10.44
N ASP A 365 27.48 -23.64 -10.91
CA ASP A 365 26.75 -22.88 -11.93
C ASP A 365 26.68 -23.64 -13.26
N HIS A 366 25.46 -23.86 -13.76
CA HIS A 366 25.24 -24.52 -15.04
C HIS A 366 24.98 -23.48 -16.15
N SER A 367 25.96 -23.29 -17.03
CA SER A 367 25.83 -22.42 -18.21
C SER A 367 25.85 -23.20 -19.51
N VAL A 368 24.75 -23.12 -20.27
CA VAL A 368 24.51 -23.82 -21.55
C VAL A 368 23.70 -22.94 -22.49
N THR A 369 23.47 -23.36 -23.73
CA THR A 369 22.50 -22.72 -24.64
C THR A 369 21.09 -23.25 -24.39
N THR A 370 20.95 -24.55 -24.15
CA THR A 370 19.66 -25.20 -23.84
C THR A 370 19.79 -26.09 -22.62
N TRP A 371 18.86 -25.94 -21.67
CA TRP A 371 18.70 -26.82 -20.52
C TRP A 371 17.32 -27.45 -20.58
N THR A 372 17.24 -28.77 -20.60
CA THR A 372 15.96 -29.50 -20.75
C THR A 372 15.84 -30.58 -19.70
N ASN A 373 14.82 -30.48 -18.86
CA ASN A 373 14.30 -31.61 -18.12
C ASN A 373 13.32 -32.37 -19.02
N ASP A 374 13.60 -33.64 -19.27
CA ASP A 374 12.69 -34.52 -20.00
C ASP A 374 11.39 -34.73 -19.22
N SER A 375 10.33 -35.10 -19.94
CA SER A 375 9.06 -35.54 -19.35
C SER A 375 9.16 -36.71 -18.37
N SER A 376 10.21 -37.55 -18.47
CA SER A 376 10.45 -38.67 -17.56
C SER A 376 11.15 -38.29 -16.26
N VAL A 377 11.55 -37.02 -16.08
CA VAL A 377 12.30 -36.61 -14.90
C VAL A 377 11.44 -36.74 -13.64
N GLU A 378 12.01 -37.39 -12.64
CA GLU A 378 11.47 -37.53 -11.29
C GLU A 378 12.62 -37.29 -10.29
N ASN A 379 12.29 -36.88 -9.06
CA ASN A 379 13.22 -36.80 -7.93
C ASN A 379 14.47 -35.94 -8.18
N GLN A 380 14.28 -34.62 -8.33
CA GLN A 380 15.38 -33.66 -8.35
C GLN A 380 15.51 -32.97 -7.00
N PHE A 381 16.75 -32.65 -6.62
CA PHE A 381 17.08 -32.11 -5.30
C PHE A 381 18.13 -31.02 -5.39
N CYS A 382 18.17 -30.13 -4.40
CA CYS A 382 19.32 -29.25 -4.18
C CYS A 382 20.22 -29.83 -3.08
N PHE A 383 21.55 -29.87 -3.23
CA PHE A 383 22.50 -30.25 -2.18
C PHE A 383 23.69 -29.29 -2.13
N THR A 384 23.77 -28.44 -1.11
CA THR A 384 24.83 -27.43 -1.01
C THR A 384 25.46 -27.38 0.37
N THR A 385 26.76 -27.06 0.42
CA THR A 385 27.44 -26.71 1.69
C THR A 385 27.71 -25.20 1.82
N THR A 386 27.64 -24.42 0.73
CA THR A 386 28.06 -23.00 0.72
C THR A 386 27.36 -22.02 -0.26
N THR A 387 26.19 -22.34 -0.82
CA THR A 387 25.08 -21.45 -1.30
C THR A 387 24.93 -21.19 -2.83
N THR A 388 23.65 -21.07 -3.24
CA THR A 388 23.01 -20.59 -4.50
C THR A 388 23.26 -21.38 -5.80
N PRO A 389 22.59 -22.53 -6.00
CA PRO A 389 22.57 -23.22 -7.30
C PRO A 389 22.02 -22.32 -8.41
N SER A 390 22.59 -22.42 -9.62
CA SER A 390 22.13 -21.60 -10.75
C SER A 390 22.10 -22.31 -12.10
N ILE A 391 21.11 -21.93 -12.93
CA ILE A 391 20.99 -22.33 -14.34
C ILE A 391 20.96 -21.07 -15.21
N THR A 392 21.89 -20.97 -16.16
CA THR A 392 21.92 -19.91 -17.17
C THR A 392 21.87 -20.53 -18.57
N ALA A 393 20.80 -20.26 -19.32
CA ALA A 393 20.67 -20.74 -20.70
C ALA A 393 19.96 -19.76 -21.64
N SER A 394 19.94 -20.04 -22.95
CA SER A 394 19.02 -19.32 -23.84
C SER A 394 17.60 -19.86 -23.70
N ASN A 395 17.43 -21.19 -23.67
CA ASN A 395 16.12 -21.81 -23.43
C ASN A 395 16.22 -22.82 -22.29
N ILE A 396 15.24 -22.76 -21.37
CA ILE A 396 15.16 -23.63 -20.20
C ILE A 396 13.79 -24.30 -20.18
N THR A 397 13.76 -25.61 -20.00
CA THR A 397 12.54 -26.37 -19.67
C THR A 397 12.76 -27.11 -18.37
N LEU A 398 11.97 -26.80 -17.34
CA LEU A 398 11.95 -27.54 -16.07
C LEU A 398 10.63 -28.29 -15.93
N ARG A 399 10.71 -29.52 -15.45
CA ARG A 399 9.60 -30.48 -15.26
C ARG A 399 9.83 -31.30 -14.00
N GLY A 400 8.81 -32.06 -13.60
CA GLY A 400 8.90 -33.04 -12.52
C GLY A 400 8.90 -32.42 -11.13
N ASN A 401 9.34 -33.16 -10.13
CA ASN A 401 9.47 -32.67 -8.76
C ASN A 401 10.91 -32.20 -8.51
N LEU A 402 11.08 -30.93 -8.09
CA LEU A 402 12.34 -30.35 -7.67
C LEU A 402 12.18 -29.82 -6.23
N ASP A 403 12.80 -30.52 -5.29
CA ASP A 403 12.70 -30.27 -3.86
C ASP A 403 14.02 -29.74 -3.31
N CYS A 404 14.01 -28.50 -2.85
CA CYS A 404 15.16 -27.80 -2.29
C CYS A 404 14.96 -27.49 -0.80
N THR A 405 14.23 -28.34 -0.07
CA THR A 405 14.00 -28.24 1.39
C THR A 405 15.03 -29.00 2.25
N GLN A 406 15.98 -29.68 1.61
CA GLN A 406 17.09 -30.41 2.27
C GLN A 406 18.34 -30.15 1.43
N PRO A 407 19.23 -29.19 1.77
CA PRO A 407 19.75 -28.92 3.11
C PRO A 407 19.40 -27.54 3.67
N THR A 408 19.52 -27.41 5.00
CA THR A 408 19.11 -26.27 5.85
C THR A 408 19.94 -24.98 5.69
N SER A 409 20.52 -24.69 4.52
CA SER A 409 21.42 -23.53 4.32
C SER A 409 21.44 -22.95 2.90
N LEU A 410 20.44 -23.25 2.07
CA LEU A 410 20.28 -22.60 0.77
C LEU A 410 19.83 -21.15 0.96
N ASN A 411 20.41 -20.21 0.21
CA ASN A 411 19.98 -18.79 0.21
C ASN A 411 18.96 -18.47 -0.90
N SER A 412 19.08 -19.16 -2.04
CA SER A 412 18.21 -18.99 -3.20
C SER A 412 18.51 -20.05 -4.27
N PHE A 413 17.65 -20.13 -5.27
CA PHE A 413 17.87 -20.86 -6.52
C PHE A 413 17.72 -19.88 -7.68
N ASP A 414 18.71 -19.79 -8.56
CA ASP A 414 18.78 -18.75 -9.58
C ASP A 414 18.61 -19.32 -10.99
N VAL A 415 17.65 -18.80 -11.76
CA VAL A 415 17.45 -19.16 -13.16
C VAL A 415 17.54 -17.91 -14.03
N THR A 416 18.37 -17.95 -15.06
CA THR A 416 18.53 -16.84 -16.00
C THR A 416 18.37 -17.34 -17.43
N ALA A 417 17.48 -16.71 -18.19
CA ALA A 417 17.34 -16.99 -19.61
C ALA A 417 17.28 -15.75 -20.51
N THR A 418 17.73 -15.90 -21.75
CA THR A 418 17.61 -14.85 -22.79
C THR A 418 16.54 -15.15 -23.84
N GLY A 419 16.00 -16.37 -23.85
CA GLY A 419 14.92 -16.84 -24.72
C GLY A 419 13.75 -17.32 -23.88
N THR A 420 13.37 -18.59 -23.96
CA THR A 420 12.17 -19.10 -23.27
C THR A 420 12.48 -19.85 -21.97
N ILE A 421 11.66 -19.68 -20.95
CA ILE A 421 11.61 -20.53 -19.75
C ILE A 421 10.24 -21.21 -19.68
N SER A 422 10.22 -22.54 -19.78
CA SER A 422 9.00 -23.34 -19.68
C SER A 422 9.01 -24.13 -18.38
N PHE A 423 8.09 -23.82 -17.46
CA PHE A 423 7.81 -24.66 -16.30
C PHE A 423 6.59 -25.52 -16.62
N ASP A 424 6.83 -26.78 -16.94
CA ASP A 424 5.82 -27.66 -17.53
C ASP A 424 5.56 -28.91 -16.69
N GLY A 425 4.49 -28.90 -15.89
CA GLY A 425 4.25 -29.94 -14.89
C GLY A 425 5.34 -30.00 -13.83
N LEU A 426 5.89 -28.83 -13.48
CA LEU A 426 6.91 -28.67 -12.45
C LEU A 426 6.24 -28.49 -11.08
N THR A 427 6.62 -29.30 -10.10
CA THR A 427 6.43 -28.99 -8.69
C THR A 427 7.76 -28.55 -8.12
N PHE A 428 7.89 -27.27 -7.78
CA PHE A 428 9.11 -26.71 -7.20
C PHE A 428 8.85 -26.32 -5.74
N THR A 429 9.73 -26.71 -4.83
CA THR A 429 9.58 -26.39 -3.39
C THR A 429 10.89 -25.87 -2.81
N LEU A 430 10.82 -24.73 -2.13
CA LEU A 430 11.92 -24.13 -1.35
C LEU A 430 11.54 -24.00 0.12
N ASP A 431 12.54 -23.89 0.98
CA ASP A 431 12.33 -23.58 2.39
C ASP A 431 11.72 -22.18 2.60
N PRO A 432 11.00 -21.95 3.71
CA PRO A 432 10.56 -20.62 4.11
C PRO A 432 11.71 -19.60 4.16
N GLU A 433 11.40 -18.32 4.01
CA GLU A 433 12.34 -17.18 4.00
C GLU A 433 13.32 -17.14 2.80
N GLU A 434 13.43 -18.21 2.01
CA GLU A 434 14.30 -18.28 0.82
C GLU A 434 13.59 -17.94 -0.50
N PHE A 435 14.34 -17.43 -1.48
CA PHE A 435 13.81 -16.96 -2.76
C PHE A 435 14.16 -17.83 -3.97
N PHE A 436 13.18 -18.05 -4.83
CA PHE A 436 13.38 -18.46 -6.21
C PHE A 436 13.55 -17.23 -7.10
N ASN A 437 14.76 -17.02 -7.62
CA ASN A 437 15.04 -15.89 -8.50
C ASN A 437 15.00 -16.35 -9.95
N VAL A 438 14.26 -15.59 -10.77
CA VAL A 438 14.27 -15.77 -12.23
C VAL A 438 14.55 -14.43 -12.88
N SER A 439 15.40 -14.40 -13.90
CA SER A 439 15.65 -13.18 -14.68
C SER A 439 15.75 -13.41 -16.18
N GLY A 440 15.13 -12.49 -16.94
CA GLY A 440 15.09 -12.52 -18.40
C GLY A 440 14.13 -13.56 -19.00
N GLY A 441 13.84 -13.39 -20.28
CA GLY A 441 13.15 -14.38 -21.11
C GLY A 441 11.62 -14.38 -21.03
N ASP A 442 11.03 -15.21 -21.88
CA ASP A 442 9.60 -15.48 -21.98
C ASP A 442 9.23 -16.67 -21.08
N ILE A 443 8.54 -16.42 -19.97
CA ILE A 443 8.17 -17.44 -18.99
C ILE A 443 6.76 -17.97 -19.25
N THR A 444 6.60 -19.30 -19.24
CA THR A 444 5.29 -19.96 -19.25
C THR A 444 5.20 -21.03 -18.18
N LEU A 445 4.15 -20.96 -17.36
CA LEU A 445 3.75 -22.03 -16.43
C LEU A 445 2.60 -22.82 -17.08
N SER A 446 2.74 -24.13 -17.23
CA SER A 446 1.75 -25.01 -17.85
C SER A 446 1.58 -26.35 -17.13
N ASN A 447 0.56 -27.13 -17.52
CA ASN A 447 0.34 -28.51 -17.09
C ASN A 447 0.39 -28.73 -15.56
N SER A 448 -0.36 -27.92 -14.81
CA SER A 448 -0.45 -28.01 -13.33
C SER A 448 0.86 -27.70 -12.59
N THR A 449 1.76 -26.92 -13.20
CA THR A 449 2.94 -26.39 -12.51
C THR A 449 2.58 -25.69 -11.21
N SER A 450 3.30 -26.01 -10.14
CA SER A 450 3.17 -25.44 -8.81
C SER A 450 4.53 -25.00 -8.28
N ILE A 451 4.69 -23.69 -8.06
CA ILE A 451 5.88 -23.06 -7.51
C ILE A 451 5.62 -22.75 -6.03
N ASN A 452 6.11 -23.58 -5.11
CA ASN A 452 5.93 -23.46 -3.66
C ASN A 452 7.12 -22.75 -3.00
N ALA A 453 7.30 -21.46 -3.29
CA ALA A 453 8.47 -20.67 -2.88
C ALA A 453 8.14 -19.17 -2.79
N ASN A 454 8.95 -18.41 -2.05
CA ASN A 454 9.01 -16.97 -2.29
C ASN A 454 9.60 -16.71 -3.68
N VAL A 455 9.10 -15.71 -4.38
CA VAL A 455 9.47 -15.44 -5.76
C VAL A 455 9.97 -14.01 -5.89
N ASN A 456 11.11 -13.86 -6.56
CA ASN A 456 11.65 -12.57 -6.97
C ASN A 456 12.08 -12.66 -8.43
N TRP A 457 11.11 -12.49 -9.34
CA TRP A 457 11.35 -12.59 -10.77
C TRP A 457 11.41 -11.21 -11.38
N THR A 458 12.53 -10.91 -12.05
CA THR A 458 12.84 -9.55 -12.49
C THR A 458 13.33 -9.48 -13.92
N ASN A 459 13.07 -8.36 -14.59
CA ASN A 459 13.46 -8.14 -15.99
C ASN A 459 12.93 -9.22 -16.94
N LEU A 460 11.72 -9.71 -16.71
CA LEU A 460 11.10 -10.71 -17.59
C LEU A 460 10.68 -10.06 -18.91
N ASP A 461 10.80 -10.76 -20.03
CA ASP A 461 10.30 -10.24 -21.31
C ASP A 461 8.79 -10.41 -21.37
N ASN A 462 8.28 -11.63 -21.11
CA ASN A 462 6.85 -11.91 -20.97
C ASN A 462 6.65 -12.96 -19.87
N LEU A 463 5.47 -12.98 -19.26
CA LEU A 463 5.07 -13.98 -18.26
C LEU A 463 3.66 -14.48 -18.55
N THR A 464 3.49 -15.79 -18.70
CA THR A 464 2.19 -16.45 -18.82
C THR A 464 2.00 -17.44 -17.68
N ILE A 465 1.00 -17.19 -16.82
CA ILE A 465 0.54 -18.12 -15.79
C ILE A 465 -0.78 -18.72 -16.27
N ASN A 466 -0.75 -19.96 -16.75
CA ASN A 466 -1.95 -20.62 -17.27
C ASN A 466 -2.89 -21.08 -16.15
N SER A 467 -4.16 -21.29 -16.51
CA SER A 467 -5.16 -21.91 -15.63
C SER A 467 -4.68 -23.25 -15.09
N GLY A 468 -4.92 -23.47 -13.80
CA GLY A 468 -4.49 -24.68 -13.08
C GLY A 468 -3.04 -24.66 -12.61
N THR A 469 -2.29 -23.57 -12.86
CA THR A 469 -0.93 -23.39 -12.33
C THR A 469 -0.90 -22.39 -11.18
N SER A 470 0.12 -22.49 -10.31
CA SER A 470 0.21 -21.64 -9.12
C SER A 470 1.62 -21.18 -8.77
N ILE A 471 1.72 -19.96 -8.24
CA ILE A 471 2.85 -19.48 -7.44
C ILE A 471 2.34 -19.31 -6.00
N ALA A 472 2.81 -20.16 -5.08
CA ALA A 472 2.33 -20.25 -3.72
C ALA A 472 3.49 -20.06 -2.72
N ALA A 473 3.60 -18.87 -2.15
CA ALA A 473 4.48 -18.60 -1.01
C ALA A 473 3.71 -18.66 0.32
N ASN A 474 2.70 -19.51 0.42
CA ASN A 474 1.91 -19.70 1.64
C ASN A 474 2.81 -20.24 2.76
N GLU A 475 2.76 -19.61 3.94
CA GLU A 475 3.60 -19.97 5.09
C GLU A 475 5.12 -19.91 4.84
N LYS A 476 5.56 -19.22 3.78
CA LYS A 476 6.99 -19.06 3.40
C LYS A 476 7.61 -17.76 3.89
N GLY A 477 6.90 -16.96 4.67
CA GLY A 477 7.40 -15.74 5.29
C GLY A 477 8.15 -16.00 6.58
N CYS A 478 8.03 -15.08 7.55
CA CYS A 478 8.76 -15.23 8.80
C CYS A 478 8.32 -16.47 9.59
N ILE A 479 9.29 -17.30 9.92
CA ILE A 479 9.09 -18.49 10.75
C ILE A 479 9.33 -18.18 12.22
N PRO A 480 8.74 -18.98 13.14
CA PRO A 480 8.93 -18.79 14.56
C PRO A 480 10.32 -19.24 15.00
N PRO A 481 10.85 -18.72 16.12
CA PRO A 481 12.13 -19.17 16.65
C PRO A 481 12.05 -20.63 17.09
N TYR A 482 12.44 -21.57 16.22
CA TYR A 482 12.60 -22.98 16.57
C TYR A 482 13.73 -23.11 17.60
N GLY A 483 13.41 -23.61 18.81
CA GLY A 483 14.43 -24.16 19.72
C GLY A 483 14.72 -23.42 21.02
N SER A 484 14.01 -22.37 21.43
CA SER A 484 14.16 -21.87 22.81
C SER A 484 13.30 -22.70 23.77
N GLY A 485 13.93 -23.60 24.51
CA GLY A 485 13.30 -24.33 25.60
C GLY A 485 12.53 -23.43 26.57
N THR A 486 11.44 -23.96 27.13
CA THR A 486 10.68 -23.46 28.30
C THR A 486 10.67 -21.93 28.47
N GLY A 487 9.84 -21.20 27.72
CA GLY A 487 9.60 -19.77 27.95
C GLY A 487 8.59 -19.12 27.00
N VAL A 488 8.02 -17.99 27.43
CA VAL A 488 7.20 -17.08 26.60
C VAL A 488 8.06 -16.59 25.42
N ALA A 489 7.60 -16.78 24.18
CA ALA A 489 8.29 -16.24 23.00
C ALA A 489 7.32 -15.38 22.19
N ASN A 490 7.74 -14.16 21.85
CA ASN A 490 7.09 -13.38 20.81
C ASN A 490 7.32 -14.08 19.46
N GLY A 491 6.40 -13.87 18.52
CA GLY A 491 6.64 -14.21 17.12
C GLY A 491 7.75 -13.35 16.52
N ASN A 492 8.29 -13.76 15.39
CA ASN A 492 9.15 -12.96 14.52
C ASN A 492 8.32 -12.13 13.52
N GLY A 493 8.85 -10.97 13.16
CA GLY A 493 8.37 -10.15 12.05
C GLY A 493 9.54 -9.73 11.17
N PRO A 494 9.29 -9.30 9.93
CA PRO A 494 10.36 -8.86 9.03
C PRO A 494 10.89 -7.50 9.46
N ASN A 495 12.16 -7.22 9.15
CA ASN A 495 12.67 -5.87 9.00
C ASN A 495 12.53 -5.39 7.54
N SER A 496 13.07 -4.21 7.21
CA SER A 496 13.04 -3.65 5.85
C SER A 496 13.79 -4.46 4.78
N SER A 497 14.45 -5.55 5.15
CA SER A 497 15.23 -6.42 4.25
C SER A 497 14.79 -7.89 4.37
N ASN A 498 13.58 -8.15 4.89
CA ASN A 498 13.04 -9.50 5.09
C ASN A 498 13.87 -10.40 6.02
N VAL A 499 14.71 -9.81 6.86
CA VAL A 499 15.31 -10.57 7.97
C VAL A 499 14.29 -10.66 9.09
N CYS A 500 13.95 -11.89 9.48
CA CYS A 500 12.93 -12.15 10.49
C CYS A 500 13.51 -12.11 11.91
N GLY A 501 12.84 -11.39 12.80
CA GLY A 501 13.28 -11.21 14.19
C GLY A 501 12.29 -10.45 15.06
N THR A 502 12.73 -10.02 16.24
CA THR A 502 11.88 -9.32 17.22
C THR A 502 12.55 -8.06 17.76
N GLY A 503 11.74 -7.11 18.22
CA GLY A 503 12.21 -5.87 18.83
C GLY A 503 12.32 -4.69 17.86
N SER A 504 12.98 -3.61 18.27
CA SER A 504 13.01 -2.38 17.47
C SER A 504 13.57 -2.61 16.06
N GLY A 505 12.78 -2.28 15.03
CA GLY A 505 13.18 -2.42 13.63
C GLY A 505 12.60 -3.63 12.89
N TYR A 506 11.90 -4.52 13.60
CA TYR A 506 11.02 -5.52 12.99
C TYR A 506 9.56 -5.08 13.11
N TYR A 507 8.64 -5.72 12.40
CA TYR A 507 7.27 -5.25 12.28
C TYR A 507 6.22 -6.37 12.37
N GLY A 508 5.04 -6.08 12.92
CA GLY A 508 3.87 -6.95 12.76
C GLY A 508 3.84 -8.27 13.56
N TRP A 509 4.84 -8.58 14.38
CA TRP A 509 4.90 -9.85 15.11
C TRP A 509 3.83 -10.01 16.21
N GLY A 510 3.37 -11.23 16.48
CA GLY A 510 2.47 -11.52 17.60
C GLY A 510 3.19 -11.53 18.96
N TYR A 511 2.54 -11.05 20.02
CA TYR A 511 3.09 -11.09 21.38
C TYR A 511 2.92 -12.48 22.02
N GLY A 512 3.93 -12.95 22.74
CA GLY A 512 3.82 -14.15 23.59
C GLY A 512 3.23 -13.82 24.96
N THR A 513 2.61 -14.81 25.62
CA THR A 513 1.96 -14.64 26.94
C THR A 513 2.47 -15.64 28.00
N SER A 514 2.40 -15.24 29.27
CA SER A 514 2.88 -16.02 30.42
C SER A 514 1.79 -16.54 31.36
N GLY A 515 0.52 -16.47 30.97
CA GLY A 515 -0.63 -16.79 31.83
C GLY A 515 -1.45 -17.95 31.28
N ASP A 516 -1.87 -18.87 32.17
CA ASP A 516 -2.68 -20.05 31.81
C ASP A 516 -4.03 -19.63 31.20
N GLY A 517 -4.35 -20.18 30.02
CA GLY A 517 -5.68 -20.01 29.41
C GLY A 517 -5.90 -18.64 28.75
N VAL A 518 -4.86 -18.09 28.14
CA VAL A 518 -4.90 -16.82 27.38
C VAL A 518 -4.58 -17.13 25.92
N GLY A 519 -5.39 -16.63 25.00
CA GLY A 519 -5.11 -16.72 23.57
C GLY A 519 -4.09 -15.66 23.14
N THR A 520 -3.14 -16.03 22.29
CA THR A 520 -2.16 -15.06 21.76
C THR A 520 -2.77 -14.26 20.60
N PRO A 521 -2.41 -12.96 20.42
CA PRO A 521 -2.89 -12.18 19.29
C PRO A 521 -2.30 -12.70 17.97
N GLY A 522 -3.07 -12.52 16.90
CA GLY A 522 -2.60 -12.77 15.54
C GLY A 522 -1.53 -11.75 15.12
N ALA A 523 -0.71 -12.16 14.16
CA ALA A 523 0.28 -11.27 13.56
C ALA A 523 -0.37 -10.27 12.59
N SER A 524 0.35 -9.21 12.24
CA SER A 524 -0.13 -8.14 11.36
C SER A 524 0.80 -7.92 10.17
N HIS A 525 0.23 -7.77 8.97
CA HIS A 525 0.89 -7.27 7.76
C HIS A 525 -0.24 -6.84 6.84
N GLY A 526 -0.24 -5.62 6.29
CA GLY A 526 -1.37 -5.08 5.51
C GLY A 526 -2.57 -4.71 6.37
N GLY A 527 -3.21 -5.72 6.96
CA GLY A 527 -4.24 -5.64 7.97
C GLY A 527 -3.67 -5.84 9.38
N ARG A 528 -4.43 -5.42 10.40
CA ARG A 528 -4.10 -5.66 11.81
C ARG A 528 -4.53 -7.08 12.20
N GLY A 529 -3.67 -7.79 12.91
CA GLY A 529 -4.02 -9.06 13.54
C GLY A 529 -5.11 -8.89 14.59
N GLY A 530 -5.92 -9.92 14.74
CA GLY A 530 -6.96 -10.04 15.74
C GLY A 530 -6.39 -10.17 17.15
N ARG A 531 -7.15 -9.71 18.14
CA ARG A 531 -6.79 -9.88 19.56
C ARG A 531 -6.97 -11.35 19.97
N GLY A 532 -6.08 -11.88 20.79
CA GLY A 532 -6.33 -13.15 21.47
C GLY A 532 -7.12 -12.94 22.75
N GLN A 533 -7.79 -13.98 23.25
CA GLN A 533 -8.59 -13.87 24.47
C GLN A 533 -7.76 -13.39 25.66
N GLY A 534 -8.22 -12.33 26.34
CA GLY A 534 -7.53 -11.72 27.48
C GLY A 534 -6.36 -10.80 27.13
N PHE A 535 -6.13 -10.48 25.84
CA PHE A 535 -5.01 -9.65 25.38
C PHE A 535 -5.46 -8.39 24.62
N ALA A 536 -4.85 -7.24 24.91
CA ALA A 536 -5.30 -5.93 24.38
C ALA A 536 -4.39 -5.30 23.32
N THR A 537 -3.14 -5.76 23.19
CA THR A 537 -2.12 -5.11 22.34
C THR A 537 -1.78 -5.95 21.11
N ILE A 538 -1.79 -5.30 19.95
CA ILE A 538 -1.39 -5.83 18.64
C ILE A 538 -0.23 -4.94 18.14
N THR A 539 0.77 -5.52 17.50
CA THR A 539 1.90 -4.76 16.94
C THR A 539 1.48 -4.04 15.65
N ASP A 540 2.07 -2.87 15.42
CA ASP A 540 1.94 -2.21 14.12
C ASP A 540 2.85 -2.91 13.10
N PHE A 541 2.48 -2.85 11.83
CA PHE A 541 3.29 -3.38 10.74
C PHE A 541 3.80 -2.22 9.87
N VAL A 542 4.89 -2.43 9.12
CA VAL A 542 5.41 -1.42 8.19
C VAL A 542 5.79 -2.12 6.90
N ASP A 543 5.02 -1.86 5.85
CA ASP A 543 5.37 -2.13 4.46
C ASP A 543 4.71 -1.04 3.59
N THR A 544 5.20 -0.82 2.38
CA THR A 544 4.64 0.20 1.49
C THR A 544 3.40 -0.34 0.77
N LEU A 545 2.40 0.52 0.59
CA LEU A 545 1.20 0.19 -0.20
C LEU A 545 1.50 -0.01 -1.68
N THR A 546 2.43 0.78 -2.21
CA THR A 546 2.68 0.88 -3.65
C THR A 546 3.72 -0.12 -4.14
N ALA A 547 4.61 -0.58 -3.28
CA ALA A 547 5.63 -1.59 -3.58
C ALA A 547 5.87 -2.50 -2.36
N PRO A 548 4.86 -3.31 -1.97
CA PRO A 548 4.98 -4.21 -0.84
C PRO A 548 6.00 -5.31 -1.17
N THR A 549 6.96 -5.53 -0.28
CA THR A 549 7.99 -6.56 -0.51
C THR A 549 8.24 -7.43 0.70
N LEU A 550 7.58 -7.14 1.83
CA LEU A 550 7.92 -7.78 3.09
C LEU A 550 7.14 -9.07 3.32
N PHE A 551 7.77 -10.00 4.03
CA PHE A 551 7.11 -11.21 4.53
C PHE A 551 5.99 -10.88 5.52
N GLY A 552 5.00 -11.75 5.60
CA GLY A 552 4.09 -11.82 6.74
C GLY A 552 4.85 -12.17 8.01
N ALA A 553 4.36 -11.67 9.14
CA ALA A 553 4.90 -11.97 10.46
C ALA A 553 4.22 -13.20 11.08
N THR A 554 4.87 -13.85 12.05
CA THR A 554 4.32 -14.99 12.80
C THR A 554 3.68 -14.54 14.12
N SER A 555 2.74 -15.33 14.60
CA SER A 555 2.15 -15.17 15.94
C SER A 555 3.12 -15.53 17.07
N GLY A 556 2.77 -15.16 18.31
CA GLY A 556 3.54 -15.49 19.52
C GLY A 556 3.04 -16.75 20.23
N ASN A 557 3.82 -17.26 21.19
CA ASN A 557 3.50 -18.48 21.96
C ASN A 557 3.12 -18.20 23.43
N GLU A 558 2.40 -19.14 24.04
CA GLU A 558 2.18 -19.26 25.49
C GLU A 558 3.32 -20.05 26.17
N ASN A 559 3.53 -19.83 27.47
CA ASN A 559 4.60 -20.42 28.27
C ASN A 559 4.21 -21.73 28.97
N TRP A 560 4.27 -22.90 28.31
CA TRP A 560 4.26 -24.19 29.04
C TRP A 560 4.73 -25.41 28.25
N TYR A 561 5.89 -26.00 28.60
CA TYR A 561 6.48 -27.34 28.27
C TYR A 561 6.33 -27.97 26.85
N ARG A 562 5.52 -27.45 25.92
CA ARG A 562 5.32 -27.87 24.53
C ARG A 562 4.94 -26.64 23.69
N VAL A 563 5.62 -26.46 22.57
CA VAL A 563 5.39 -25.34 21.64
C VAL A 563 4.21 -25.73 20.76
N ALA A 564 3.07 -25.01 20.82
CA ALA A 564 2.07 -25.10 19.75
C ALA A 564 2.75 -24.65 18.44
N ALA A 565 2.41 -25.30 17.32
CA ALA A 565 2.81 -24.77 16.02
C ALA A 565 2.29 -23.33 15.92
N LEU A 566 3.17 -22.35 15.76
CA LEU A 566 2.77 -20.97 15.59
C LEU A 566 2.31 -20.75 14.15
N GLY A 567 1.46 -19.77 13.93
CA GLY A 567 1.02 -19.41 12.58
C GLY A 567 2.18 -18.74 11.83
N ASN A 568 2.76 -19.43 10.86
CA ASN A 568 3.84 -18.91 10.02
C ASN A 568 3.37 -17.69 9.22
N GLY A 569 4.25 -16.72 8.98
CA GLY A 569 3.94 -15.61 8.09
C GLY A 569 3.81 -16.03 6.63
N GLY A 570 2.96 -15.35 5.87
CA GLY A 570 2.89 -15.49 4.42
C GLY A 570 4.14 -14.97 3.72
N GLY A 571 4.50 -15.53 2.58
CA GLY A 571 5.72 -15.20 1.84
C GLY A 571 5.67 -13.90 1.05
N ALA A 572 6.61 -13.73 0.11
CA ALA A 572 6.63 -12.60 -0.81
C ALA A 572 6.74 -13.08 -2.27
N VAL A 573 5.93 -12.49 -3.14
CA VAL A 573 5.97 -12.69 -4.59
C VAL A 573 6.18 -11.34 -5.27
N ARG A 574 7.33 -11.17 -5.92
CA ARG A 574 7.63 -10.02 -6.77
C ARG A 574 7.79 -10.46 -8.22
N LEU A 575 7.03 -9.82 -9.11
CA LEU A 575 7.08 -10.04 -10.56
C LEU A 575 7.32 -8.69 -11.25
N ASP A 576 8.41 -8.59 -12.02
CA ASP A 576 8.72 -7.40 -12.83
C ASP A 576 8.89 -7.80 -14.31
N VAL A 577 7.85 -7.50 -15.09
CA VAL A 577 7.63 -7.96 -16.47
C VAL A 577 7.70 -6.78 -17.44
N ASN A 578 8.73 -6.71 -18.26
CA ASN A 578 8.92 -5.62 -19.23
C ASN A 578 7.91 -5.64 -20.39
N GLY A 579 7.31 -6.78 -20.69
CA GLY A 579 6.31 -6.95 -21.75
C GLY A 579 4.95 -7.37 -21.19
N THR A 580 4.37 -8.43 -21.74
CA THR A 580 3.01 -8.87 -21.42
C THR A 580 2.99 -9.88 -20.26
N TYR A 581 2.19 -9.58 -19.25
CA TYR A 581 1.79 -10.49 -18.18
C TYR A 581 0.38 -11.03 -18.42
N VAL A 582 0.27 -12.32 -18.72
CA VAL A 582 -0.99 -13.07 -18.84
C VAL A 582 -1.24 -13.85 -17.54
N HIS A 583 -2.35 -13.56 -16.85
CA HIS A 583 -2.67 -14.19 -15.57
C HIS A 583 -4.01 -14.93 -15.57
N ASN A 584 -3.96 -16.26 -15.57
CA ASN A 584 -5.13 -17.15 -15.52
C ASN A 584 -5.04 -18.21 -14.40
N GLY A 585 -3.94 -18.21 -13.64
CA GLY A 585 -3.69 -19.15 -12.54
C GLY A 585 -3.91 -18.52 -11.16
N THR A 586 -3.19 -19.00 -10.16
CA THR A 586 -3.29 -18.48 -8.78
C THR A 586 -1.94 -18.01 -8.26
N ILE A 587 -1.90 -16.82 -7.67
CA ILE A 587 -0.77 -16.36 -6.84
C ILE A 587 -1.24 -16.26 -5.40
N SER A 588 -0.56 -16.91 -4.45
CA SER A 588 -0.94 -16.89 -3.03
C SER A 588 0.25 -16.73 -2.09
N VAL A 589 0.08 -15.90 -1.05
CA VAL A 589 1.06 -15.59 0.00
C VAL A 589 0.39 -15.60 1.39
N ASN A 590 -0.46 -16.58 1.64
CA ASN A 590 -1.28 -16.67 2.85
C ASN A 590 -0.47 -16.99 4.11
N GLY A 591 -0.88 -16.44 5.24
CA GLY A 591 -0.37 -16.80 6.56
C GLY A 591 -0.92 -18.15 7.06
N GLY A 592 -0.15 -18.82 7.91
CA GLY A 592 -0.50 -20.12 8.47
C GLY A 592 -1.41 -20.02 9.69
N THR A 593 -2.27 -21.03 9.86
CA THR A 593 -3.17 -21.15 11.02
C THR A 593 -2.38 -21.37 12.31
N GLY A 594 -2.81 -20.72 13.39
CA GLY A 594 -2.28 -20.93 14.73
C GLY A 594 -2.60 -22.35 15.26
N GLY A 595 -1.58 -23.03 15.78
CA GLY A 595 -1.71 -24.36 16.33
C GLY A 595 -2.42 -24.42 17.69
N VAL A 596 -2.94 -25.62 17.98
CA VAL A 596 -3.67 -25.98 19.19
C VAL A 596 -2.75 -26.68 20.20
N MET A 597 -2.78 -26.28 21.48
CA MET A 597 -2.09 -27.02 22.54
C MET A 597 -2.97 -28.12 23.15
N ASN A 598 -2.43 -29.33 23.29
CA ASN A 598 -3.15 -30.51 23.79
C ASN A 598 -3.32 -30.55 25.33
N VAL A 599 -2.74 -29.60 26.09
CA VAL A 599 -2.62 -29.73 27.57
C VAL A 599 -2.93 -28.47 28.37
N SER A 600 -2.92 -27.28 27.76
CA SER A 600 -3.32 -26.01 28.35
C SER A 600 -4.45 -25.42 27.50
N ASN A 601 -5.41 -24.75 28.13
CA ASN A 601 -6.55 -24.13 27.47
C ASN A 601 -6.16 -22.91 26.58
N GLY A 602 -4.96 -22.85 25.99
CA GLY A 602 -4.53 -21.70 25.19
C GLY A 602 -4.08 -22.10 23.78
N SER A 603 -4.19 -21.14 22.88
CA SER A 603 -4.00 -21.34 21.44
C SER A 603 -3.11 -20.24 20.83
N ALA A 604 -2.36 -20.62 19.80
CA ALA A 604 -1.56 -19.67 19.04
C ALA A 604 -2.46 -18.82 18.13
N GLY A 605 -2.10 -17.55 17.94
CA GLY A 605 -2.74 -16.69 16.94
C GLY A 605 -2.35 -17.12 15.52
N GLY A 606 -3.06 -16.62 14.54
CA GLY A 606 -2.73 -16.82 13.13
C GLY A 606 -1.55 -15.99 12.65
N GLY A 607 -0.83 -16.51 11.65
CA GLY A 607 0.22 -15.77 10.92
C GLY A 607 -0.38 -14.75 9.97
N ALA A 608 0.32 -13.65 9.71
CA ALA A 608 -0.16 -12.62 8.80
C ALA A 608 0.02 -13.04 7.34
N GLY A 609 -0.83 -12.53 6.45
CA GLY A 609 -0.60 -12.63 5.01
C GLY A 609 0.69 -11.92 4.59
N GLY A 610 1.15 -12.22 3.38
CA GLY A 610 2.40 -11.72 2.82
C GLY A 610 2.24 -10.57 1.82
N SER A 611 3.22 -10.44 0.91
CA SER A 611 3.23 -9.39 -0.13
C SER A 611 3.19 -9.95 -1.54
N ILE A 612 2.33 -9.39 -2.39
CA ILE A 612 2.34 -9.56 -3.84
C ILE A 612 2.64 -8.20 -4.47
N TYR A 613 3.70 -8.11 -5.26
CA TYR A 613 4.06 -6.89 -6.00
C TYR A 613 4.37 -7.18 -7.46
N ILE A 614 3.56 -6.61 -8.34
CA ILE A 614 3.62 -6.86 -9.78
C ILE A 614 3.79 -5.53 -10.51
N THR A 615 4.82 -5.45 -11.36
CA THR A 615 4.99 -4.40 -12.37
C THR A 615 4.97 -5.03 -13.75
N THR A 616 4.16 -4.50 -14.66
CA THR A 616 4.13 -4.98 -16.05
C THR A 616 3.92 -3.85 -17.06
N ASP A 617 4.40 -4.01 -18.31
CA ASP A 617 4.00 -3.08 -19.35
C ASP A 617 2.55 -3.35 -19.80
N THR A 618 2.21 -4.60 -20.11
CA THR A 618 0.84 -4.97 -20.53
C THR A 618 0.27 -6.08 -19.66
N ILE A 619 -0.91 -5.88 -19.07
CA ILE A 619 -1.66 -6.95 -18.39
C ILE A 619 -2.80 -7.49 -19.28
N SER A 620 -3.03 -8.81 -19.25
CA SER A 620 -4.00 -9.52 -20.09
C SER A 620 -4.54 -10.78 -19.41
N ASP A 621 -5.75 -11.23 -19.77
CA ASP A 621 -6.29 -12.56 -19.45
C ASP A 621 -6.02 -13.58 -20.60
N GLY A 622 -5.48 -13.12 -21.72
CA GLY A 622 -5.24 -13.94 -22.91
C GLY A 622 -6.51 -14.57 -23.51
N GLY A 623 -7.70 -14.05 -23.18
CA GLY A 623 -9.00 -14.54 -23.64
C GLY A 623 -9.55 -15.72 -22.82
N ASN A 624 -9.09 -15.88 -21.57
CA ASN A 624 -9.48 -16.96 -20.65
C ASN A 624 -10.05 -16.39 -19.35
N THR A 625 -10.43 -17.27 -18.41
CA THR A 625 -10.85 -16.84 -17.07
C THR A 625 -9.68 -16.22 -16.33
N GLU A 626 -9.91 -15.02 -15.79
CA GLU A 626 -8.96 -14.28 -14.97
C GLU A 626 -8.44 -15.11 -13.80
N GLY A 627 -7.14 -14.98 -13.53
CA GLY A 627 -6.49 -15.59 -12.37
C GLY A 627 -6.78 -14.85 -11.06
N SER A 628 -6.45 -15.50 -9.94
CA SER A 628 -6.67 -14.97 -8.59
C SER A 628 -5.38 -14.61 -7.86
N PHE A 629 -5.49 -13.71 -6.89
CA PHE A 629 -4.43 -13.27 -5.98
C PHE A 629 -4.90 -13.42 -4.53
N ALA A 630 -4.10 -14.04 -3.68
CA ALA A 630 -4.42 -14.22 -2.26
C ALA A 630 -3.25 -13.81 -1.36
N ALA A 631 -3.55 -13.05 -0.33
CA ALA A 631 -2.65 -12.69 0.76
C ALA A 631 -3.42 -12.76 2.08
N ALA A 632 -4.22 -13.81 2.30
CA ALA A 632 -5.05 -13.94 3.49
C ALA A 632 -4.21 -14.15 4.76
N GLY A 633 -4.71 -13.66 5.89
CA GLY A 633 -4.19 -14.01 7.21
C GLY A 633 -4.63 -15.43 7.62
N GLY A 634 -3.81 -16.12 8.40
CA GLY A 634 -4.17 -17.43 8.94
C GLY A 634 -5.13 -17.33 10.13
N ASP A 635 -5.93 -18.36 10.36
CA ASP A 635 -6.88 -18.39 11.49
C ASP A 635 -6.17 -18.52 12.84
N GLY A 636 -6.81 -18.04 13.90
CA GLY A 636 -6.40 -18.35 15.27
C GLY A 636 -6.68 -19.81 15.64
N GLY A 637 -5.81 -20.42 16.45
CA GLY A 637 -6.09 -21.73 17.02
C GLY A 637 -7.29 -21.69 17.98
N SER A 638 -8.09 -22.76 17.98
CA SER A 638 -9.32 -22.86 18.78
C SER A 638 -9.20 -23.91 19.89
N THR A 639 -9.27 -23.46 21.16
CA THR A 639 -9.35 -24.34 22.35
C THR A 639 -10.24 -23.71 23.45
N GLY A 640 -9.88 -23.86 24.74
CA GLY A 640 -10.59 -23.20 25.84
C GLY A 640 -10.34 -21.69 25.92
N ALA A 641 -9.29 -21.19 25.25
CA ALA A 641 -8.97 -19.79 25.03
C ALA A 641 -8.39 -19.63 23.61
N ASP A 642 -9.06 -18.80 22.81
CA ASP A 642 -8.85 -18.76 21.38
C ASP A 642 -7.81 -17.72 20.97
N GLY A 643 -6.96 -18.11 20.02
CA GLY A 643 -6.01 -17.22 19.38
C GLY A 643 -6.72 -16.20 18.49
N GLY A 644 -6.13 -15.01 18.33
CA GLY A 644 -6.61 -14.04 17.35
C GLY A 644 -6.21 -14.42 15.94
N GLY A 645 -7.04 -14.12 14.94
CA GLY A 645 -6.71 -14.35 13.53
C GLY A 645 -5.62 -13.41 13.01
N GLY A 646 -4.85 -13.84 12.02
CA GLY A 646 -3.80 -13.02 11.40
C GLY A 646 -4.38 -11.93 10.49
N GLY A 647 -3.70 -10.79 10.38
CA GLY A 647 -4.08 -9.74 9.42
C GLY A 647 -3.80 -10.17 7.98
N GLY A 648 -4.68 -9.80 7.05
CA GLY A 648 -4.47 -10.04 5.61
C GLY A 648 -3.41 -9.09 5.02
N GLY A 649 -2.58 -9.58 4.11
CA GLY A 649 -1.39 -8.93 3.56
C GLY A 649 -1.62 -7.83 2.51
N ARG A 650 -0.64 -7.60 1.63
CA ARG A 650 -0.67 -6.51 0.65
C ARG A 650 -0.51 -7.01 -0.78
N ILE A 651 -1.32 -6.45 -1.68
CA ILE A 651 -1.25 -6.71 -3.11
C ILE A 651 -1.10 -5.36 -3.84
N SER A 652 -0.06 -5.23 -4.67
CA SER A 652 0.14 -4.06 -5.54
C SER A 652 0.36 -4.52 -6.98
N ILE A 653 -0.44 -3.97 -7.90
CA ILE A 653 -0.35 -4.24 -9.34
C ILE A 653 -0.23 -2.91 -10.08
N ILE A 654 0.88 -2.73 -10.78
CA ILE A 654 1.16 -1.53 -11.56
C ILE A 654 1.38 -1.95 -13.01
N TYR A 655 0.58 -1.40 -13.93
CA TYR A 655 0.66 -1.71 -15.36
C TYR A 655 0.65 -0.46 -16.22
N THR A 656 1.26 -0.51 -17.41
CA THR A 656 1.16 0.60 -18.38
C THR A 656 -0.12 0.51 -19.20
N THR A 657 -0.43 -0.68 -19.73
CA THR A 657 -1.51 -0.89 -20.68
C THR A 657 -2.34 -2.10 -20.25
N ASN A 658 -3.67 -1.96 -20.22
CA ASN A 658 -4.56 -3.11 -20.20
C ASN A 658 -4.81 -3.56 -21.65
N ASP A 659 -4.62 -4.85 -21.95
CA ASP A 659 -4.72 -5.39 -23.31
C ASP A 659 -6.05 -4.99 -23.98
N GLY A 660 -5.98 -4.39 -25.16
CA GLY A 660 -7.17 -3.92 -25.88
C GLY A 660 -8.00 -5.03 -26.54
N VAL A 661 -7.50 -6.26 -26.59
CA VAL A 661 -8.21 -7.44 -27.14
C VAL A 661 -8.73 -8.32 -26.01
N ASN A 662 -7.87 -8.62 -25.04
CA ASN A 662 -8.10 -9.57 -23.95
C ASN A 662 -7.77 -8.91 -22.59
N PRO A 663 -8.49 -7.86 -22.19
CA PRO A 663 -8.17 -7.09 -20.99
C PRO A 663 -8.35 -7.92 -19.73
N PHE A 664 -7.47 -7.74 -18.74
CA PHE A 664 -7.71 -8.22 -17.40
C PHE A 664 -8.71 -7.28 -16.70
N THR A 665 -9.89 -7.77 -16.32
CA THR A 665 -10.95 -6.95 -15.69
C THR A 665 -10.93 -7.12 -14.18
N PHE A 666 -10.17 -6.27 -13.49
CA PHE A 666 -10.05 -6.35 -12.04
C PHE A 666 -11.41 -6.25 -11.32
N ALA A 667 -11.75 -7.30 -10.58
CA ALA A 667 -12.90 -7.37 -9.68
C ALA A 667 -12.45 -7.62 -8.24
N SER A 668 -13.27 -7.20 -7.27
CA SER A 668 -12.99 -7.45 -5.85
C SER A 668 -12.94 -8.94 -5.48
N THR A 669 -13.47 -9.83 -6.34
CA THR A 669 -13.41 -11.28 -6.15
C THR A 669 -12.10 -11.92 -6.59
N ASP A 670 -11.27 -11.20 -7.34
CA ASP A 670 -9.97 -11.69 -7.80
C ASP A 670 -8.93 -11.62 -6.68
N PHE A 671 -9.23 -10.87 -5.61
CA PHE A 671 -8.37 -10.61 -4.48
C PHE A 671 -8.94 -11.23 -3.20
N ASP A 672 -8.14 -12.04 -2.53
CA ASP A 672 -8.41 -12.48 -1.16
C ASP A 672 -7.34 -11.93 -0.22
N THR A 673 -7.66 -10.80 0.41
CA THR A 673 -6.85 -10.23 1.49
C THR A 673 -7.57 -10.33 2.84
N SER A 674 -8.42 -11.33 3.02
CA SER A 674 -9.13 -11.54 4.29
C SER A 674 -8.16 -11.62 5.47
N GLY A 675 -8.57 -11.09 6.63
CA GLY A 675 -7.93 -11.48 7.88
C GLY A 675 -8.45 -12.86 8.28
N GLY A 676 -7.62 -13.62 9.00
CA GLY A 676 -8.04 -14.91 9.54
C GLY A 676 -9.06 -14.75 10.66
N ASP A 677 -9.81 -15.81 10.92
CA ASP A 677 -10.89 -15.80 11.91
C ASP A 677 -10.35 -15.90 13.35
N GLY A 678 -10.97 -15.15 14.25
CA GLY A 678 -10.94 -15.38 15.69
C GLY A 678 -12.18 -16.18 16.11
N TRP A 679 -12.02 -17.25 16.86
CA TRP A 679 -13.09 -18.25 17.06
C TRP A 679 -14.31 -17.75 17.88
N LEU A 680 -14.15 -16.76 18.76
CA LEU A 680 -15.24 -16.15 19.54
C LEU A 680 -15.39 -14.65 19.24
N VAL A 681 -16.48 -14.23 18.59
CA VAL A 681 -16.77 -12.82 18.30
C VAL A 681 -18.05 -12.39 19.02
N GLY A 682 -17.99 -11.40 19.95
CA GLY A 682 -19.22 -10.77 20.45
C GLY A 682 -19.22 -10.12 21.83
N THR A 683 -18.22 -10.34 22.70
CA THR A 683 -18.12 -9.70 24.02
C THR A 683 -16.73 -9.13 24.32
N PRO A 684 -16.61 -8.10 25.18
CA PRO A 684 -15.30 -7.56 25.58
C PRO A 684 -14.43 -8.62 26.28
N GLY A 685 -13.41 -9.12 25.58
CA GLY A 685 -12.49 -10.16 26.08
C GLY A 685 -12.28 -11.35 25.13
N ASP A 686 -13.11 -11.47 24.10
CA ASP A 686 -13.04 -12.57 23.14
C ASP A 686 -11.95 -12.38 22.06
N SER A 687 -11.66 -13.43 21.31
CA SER A 687 -10.67 -13.44 20.24
C SER A 687 -11.21 -12.72 19.00
N GLY A 688 -10.51 -11.69 18.52
CA GLY A 688 -10.94 -10.97 17.32
C GLY A 688 -10.44 -11.60 16.03
N ASP A 689 -11.18 -11.37 14.95
CA ASP A 689 -10.73 -11.61 13.58
C ASP A 689 -9.59 -10.64 13.20
N GLY A 690 -8.74 -11.07 12.28
CA GLY A 690 -7.83 -10.18 11.60
C GLY A 690 -8.58 -9.18 10.72
N SER A 691 -8.05 -7.97 10.59
CA SER A 691 -8.55 -7.01 9.60
C SER A 691 -8.06 -7.39 8.20
N LYS A 692 -8.84 -7.00 7.19
CA LYS A 692 -8.46 -7.17 5.78
C LYS A 692 -7.19 -6.41 5.44
N GLY A 693 -6.47 -6.97 4.47
CA GLY A 693 -5.32 -6.38 3.81
C GLY A 693 -5.69 -5.49 2.63
N SER A 694 -4.69 -4.80 2.09
CA SER A 694 -4.89 -3.77 1.07
C SER A 694 -4.57 -4.25 -0.34
N VAL A 695 -5.35 -3.81 -1.32
CA VAL A 695 -5.06 -3.98 -2.76
C VAL A 695 -4.91 -2.61 -3.42
N TYR A 696 -3.77 -2.37 -4.05
CA TYR A 696 -3.44 -1.15 -4.78
C TYR A 696 -3.24 -1.47 -6.27
N ILE A 697 -4.02 -0.83 -7.14
CA ILE A 697 -3.86 -0.96 -8.59
C ILE A 697 -3.56 0.39 -9.20
N LYS A 698 -2.57 0.46 -10.09
CA LYS A 698 -2.22 1.68 -10.83
C LYS A 698 -2.06 1.42 -12.33
N ASP A 699 -2.82 2.15 -13.12
CA ASP A 699 -2.63 2.30 -14.57
C ASP A 699 -1.66 3.48 -14.80
N LEU A 700 -0.51 3.25 -15.43
CA LEU A 700 0.50 4.29 -15.69
C LEU A 700 0.18 5.14 -16.92
N THR A 701 -0.67 4.67 -17.84
CA THR A 701 -1.11 5.44 -19.02
C THR A 701 -2.08 6.52 -18.60
N THR A 702 -3.14 6.16 -17.86
CA THR A 702 -4.13 7.13 -17.38
C THR A 702 -3.71 7.80 -16.08
N ASN A 703 -2.79 7.18 -15.33
CA ASN A 703 -2.50 7.49 -13.93
C ASN A 703 -3.71 7.26 -13.02
N ASP A 704 -4.62 6.36 -13.38
CA ASP A 704 -5.73 6.01 -12.50
C ASP A 704 -5.25 5.08 -11.39
N VAL A 705 -5.82 5.25 -10.19
CA VAL A 705 -5.58 4.40 -9.02
C VAL A 705 -6.89 3.78 -8.59
N THR A 706 -6.91 2.46 -8.39
CA THR A 706 -8.07 1.74 -7.83
C THR A 706 -7.65 0.98 -6.59
N ILE A 707 -8.45 1.10 -5.53
CA ILE A 707 -8.21 0.46 -4.24
C ILE A 707 -9.32 -0.55 -3.95
N TYR A 708 -8.95 -1.78 -3.58
CA TYR A 708 -9.91 -2.80 -3.10
C TYR A 708 -9.63 -3.16 -1.63
N HIS A 709 -10.70 -3.57 -0.94
CA HIS A 709 -10.71 -4.06 0.46
C HIS A 709 -10.29 -3.07 1.55
N ALA A 710 -9.01 -2.74 1.66
CA ALA A 710 -8.51 -1.90 2.74
C ALA A 710 -7.48 -0.90 2.23
N PHE A 711 -7.34 0.21 2.96
CA PHE A 711 -6.33 1.22 2.68
C PHE A 711 -5.88 1.91 3.95
N ASP A 712 -4.57 2.14 4.06
CA ASP A 712 -4.00 2.76 5.23
C ASP A 712 -3.22 4.04 4.90
N PHE A 713 -3.60 5.13 5.54
CA PHE A 713 -2.93 6.41 5.42
C PHE A 713 -1.85 6.55 6.48
N ASP A 714 -0.62 6.87 6.07
CA ASP A 714 0.48 7.22 6.95
C ASP A 714 0.95 8.66 6.67
N ASN A 715 2.24 8.98 6.84
CA ASN A 715 2.78 10.31 6.50
C ASN A 715 3.23 10.42 5.04
N THR A 716 3.02 9.39 4.22
CA THR A 716 3.29 9.41 2.79
C THR A 716 2.25 10.28 2.11
N ALA A 717 2.71 11.25 1.32
CA ALA A 717 1.83 12.02 0.46
C ALA A 717 1.48 11.19 -0.77
N PHE A 718 0.23 10.75 -0.86
CA PHE A 718 -0.27 10.07 -2.05
C PHE A 718 -0.69 11.10 -3.09
N SER A 719 -0.31 10.88 -4.34
CA SER A 719 -0.75 11.75 -5.42
C SER A 719 -0.92 11.01 -6.74
N THR A 720 -1.89 11.45 -7.54
CA THR A 720 -2.06 10.99 -8.90
C THR A 720 -2.63 12.07 -9.83
N THR A 721 -2.31 11.97 -11.12
CA THR A 721 -2.83 12.87 -12.16
C THR A 721 -4.10 12.34 -12.82
N GLY A 722 -4.41 11.06 -12.68
CA GLY A 722 -5.66 10.44 -13.12
C GLY A 722 -6.74 10.47 -12.04
N ASP A 723 -7.71 9.56 -12.18
CA ASP A 723 -8.78 9.32 -11.21
C ASP A 723 -8.29 8.42 -10.06
N TRP A 724 -8.89 8.56 -8.89
CA TRP A 724 -8.66 7.69 -7.74
C TRP A 724 -9.99 7.12 -7.26
N THR A 725 -10.13 5.80 -7.28
CA THR A 725 -11.37 5.12 -6.95
C THR A 725 -11.16 4.13 -5.82
N PHE A 726 -11.97 4.22 -4.77
CA PHE A 726 -12.13 3.13 -3.80
C PHE A 726 -13.30 2.25 -4.27
N ASP A 727 -13.06 0.95 -4.44
CA ASP A 727 -14.11 -0.01 -4.75
C ASP A 727 -15.09 -0.15 -3.57
N ALA A 728 -16.31 -0.62 -3.82
CA ALA A 728 -17.31 -0.84 -2.76
C ALA A 728 -16.85 -1.84 -1.69
N SER A 729 -15.92 -2.74 -2.02
CA SER A 729 -15.29 -3.65 -1.06
C SER A 729 -14.29 -2.96 -0.13
N ALA A 730 -13.88 -1.71 -0.42
CA ALA A 730 -12.90 -0.93 0.34
C ALA A 730 -13.45 -0.42 1.69
N THR A 731 -13.91 -1.33 2.54
CA THR A 731 -14.63 -1.02 3.78
C THR A 731 -13.73 -0.68 4.95
N ASP A 732 -12.46 -1.11 4.93
CA ASP A 732 -11.54 -0.98 6.06
C ASP A 732 -10.43 0.04 5.77
N GLN A 733 -10.69 1.33 6.03
CA GLN A 733 -9.71 2.38 5.83
C GLN A 733 -9.30 3.03 7.14
N PHE A 734 -8.00 3.24 7.37
CA PHE A 734 -7.51 3.78 8.63
C PHE A 734 -6.25 4.63 8.50
N CYS A 735 -6.02 5.52 9.47
CA CYS A 735 -4.71 6.16 9.62
C CYS A 735 -3.81 5.31 10.52
N ARG A 736 -2.55 5.07 10.12
CA ARG A 736 -1.55 4.38 10.96
C ARG A 736 -1.29 5.14 12.26
N ALA A 737 -0.83 4.44 13.31
CA ALA A 737 -0.52 5.05 14.60
C ALA A 737 0.55 6.15 14.52
N SER A 738 1.46 6.04 13.54
CA SER A 738 2.51 7.01 13.26
C SER A 738 2.05 8.22 12.42
N ALA A 739 0.82 8.23 11.89
CA ALA A 739 0.33 9.28 11.02
C ALA A 739 0.13 10.61 11.79
N THR A 740 0.68 11.68 11.23
CA THR A 740 0.63 13.05 11.75
C THR A 740 -0.04 14.01 10.78
N THR A 741 0.26 13.88 9.49
CA THR A 741 -0.19 14.77 8.40
C THR A 741 -0.45 14.00 7.09
N PRO A 742 -1.29 12.95 7.10
CA PRO A 742 -1.68 12.24 5.88
C PRO A 742 -2.23 13.20 4.83
N SER A 743 -1.89 12.95 3.56
CA SER A 743 -2.39 13.74 2.44
C SER A 743 -2.62 12.91 1.18
N LEU A 744 -3.66 13.29 0.43
CA LEU A 744 -4.04 12.73 -0.86
C LEU A 744 -4.30 13.88 -1.86
N SER A 745 -3.64 13.83 -3.01
CA SER A 745 -3.80 14.82 -4.08
C SER A 745 -4.15 14.15 -5.41
N VAL A 746 -5.33 14.43 -5.94
CA VAL A 746 -5.88 13.79 -7.16
C VAL A 746 -6.17 14.89 -8.17
N THR A 747 -5.62 14.83 -9.38
CA THR A 747 -5.96 15.83 -10.42
C THR A 747 -7.27 15.49 -11.12
N GLY A 748 -7.57 14.19 -11.30
CA GLY A 748 -8.85 13.71 -11.80
C GLY A 748 -9.95 13.68 -10.73
N ASN A 749 -10.86 12.73 -10.85
CA ASN A 749 -11.96 12.49 -9.91
C ASN A 749 -11.52 11.59 -8.75
N LEU A 750 -12.12 11.79 -7.58
CA LEU A 750 -11.95 10.94 -6.40
C LEU A 750 -13.32 10.41 -5.97
N ALA A 751 -13.56 9.11 -6.14
CA ALA A 751 -14.75 8.42 -5.64
C ALA A 751 -14.40 7.64 -4.36
N TRP A 752 -15.06 7.95 -3.26
CA TRP A 752 -14.64 7.50 -1.94
C TRP A 752 -15.78 6.85 -1.13
N PRO A 753 -16.19 5.61 -1.42
CA PRO A 753 -17.07 4.83 -0.54
C PRO A 753 -16.35 4.31 0.73
N GLY A 754 -17.13 3.75 1.65
CA GLY A 754 -16.62 2.98 2.80
C GLY A 754 -16.37 3.82 4.06
N THR A 755 -15.66 3.23 5.04
CA THR A 755 -15.40 3.87 6.33
C THR A 755 -13.92 4.20 6.51
N LEU A 756 -13.61 5.46 6.84
CA LEU A 756 -12.28 5.93 7.23
C LEU A 756 -12.23 6.22 8.74
N GLN A 757 -11.44 5.42 9.46
CA GLN A 757 -11.14 5.63 10.89
C GLN A 757 -9.72 6.18 11.08
N CYS A 758 -9.61 7.49 11.25
CA CYS A 758 -8.32 8.16 11.46
C CYS A 758 -8.17 8.63 12.89
N THR A 759 -7.96 7.71 13.84
CA THR A 759 -7.92 8.01 15.29
C THR A 759 -6.54 8.11 15.98
N PRO A 760 -5.38 8.23 15.30
CA PRO A 760 -4.12 8.31 16.02
C PRO A 760 -4.01 9.65 16.78
N THR A 761 -3.50 9.59 18.02
CA THR A 761 -3.36 10.77 18.89
C THR A 761 -2.32 11.77 18.37
N SER A 762 -1.40 11.30 17.54
CA SER A 762 -0.37 12.04 16.81
C SER A 762 -0.92 12.82 15.61
N LEU A 763 -2.14 12.53 15.15
CA LEU A 763 -2.75 13.24 14.02
C LEU A 763 -2.83 14.74 14.32
N THR A 764 -2.50 15.57 13.34
CA THR A 764 -2.67 17.02 13.42
C THR A 764 -3.67 17.49 12.38
N SER A 765 -3.61 16.95 11.17
CA SER A 765 -4.53 17.24 10.07
C SER A 765 -4.57 16.06 9.08
N PHE A 766 -5.63 15.99 8.29
CA PHE A 766 -5.71 15.18 7.08
C PHE A 766 -6.10 16.10 5.93
N THR A 767 -5.32 16.11 4.84
CA THR A 767 -5.57 16.99 3.69
C THR A 767 -5.91 16.21 2.42
N VAL A 768 -6.97 16.62 1.74
CA VAL A 768 -7.35 16.12 0.41
C VAL A 768 -7.38 17.28 -0.57
N SER A 769 -6.84 17.08 -1.78
CA SER A 769 -6.98 18.01 -2.90
C SER A 769 -7.47 17.24 -4.10
N VAL A 770 -8.52 17.74 -4.75
CA VAL A 770 -9.10 17.13 -5.96
C VAL A 770 -9.19 18.20 -7.05
N GLY A 771 -8.74 17.89 -8.26
CA GLY A 771 -8.86 18.77 -9.43
C GLY A 771 -10.17 18.56 -10.19
N GLY A 772 -10.73 17.35 -10.14
CA GLY A 772 -12.07 17.01 -10.65
C GLY A 772 -13.13 16.95 -9.56
N ASN A 773 -14.02 15.95 -9.64
CA ASN A 773 -15.09 15.74 -8.67
C ASN A 773 -14.62 14.87 -7.51
N LEU A 774 -14.96 15.26 -6.28
CA LEU A 774 -14.85 14.44 -5.07
C LEU A 774 -16.25 13.95 -4.69
N ASP A 775 -16.48 12.64 -4.78
CA ASP A 775 -17.76 12.02 -4.45
C ASP A 775 -17.65 11.13 -3.21
N PHE A 776 -18.36 11.53 -2.16
CA PHE A 776 -18.55 10.76 -0.94
C PHE A 776 -19.87 10.01 -1.03
N ASP A 777 -19.80 8.74 -1.46
CA ASP A 777 -20.98 7.90 -1.64
C ASP A 777 -21.14 6.89 -0.50
N GLY A 778 -22.06 7.16 0.43
CA GLY A 778 -22.24 6.33 1.62
C GLY A 778 -21.01 6.27 2.54
N THR A 779 -20.13 7.27 2.44
CA THR A 779 -18.85 7.33 3.16
C THR A 779 -19.03 7.70 4.63
N ASP A 780 -18.30 7.04 5.53
CA ASP A 780 -18.21 7.42 6.94
C ASP A 780 -16.77 7.80 7.31
N ILE A 781 -16.51 9.08 7.58
CA ILE A 781 -15.19 9.58 7.97
C ILE A 781 -15.21 9.98 9.45
N THR A 782 -14.24 9.52 10.25
CA THR A 782 -14.09 9.95 11.65
C THR A 782 -12.65 10.37 11.96
N LEU A 783 -12.49 11.60 12.45
CA LEU A 783 -11.24 12.13 13.00
C LEU A 783 -11.40 12.46 14.50
N PRO A 784 -10.31 12.42 15.30
CA PRO A 784 -10.33 12.75 16.71
C PRO A 784 -10.64 14.23 16.96
N SER A 785 -11.09 14.53 18.18
CA SER A 785 -11.39 15.90 18.62
C SER A 785 -10.21 16.85 18.39
N GLN A 786 -10.52 18.10 18.06
CA GLN A 786 -9.57 19.18 17.78
C GLN A 786 -8.69 18.96 16.54
N LYS A 787 -8.92 17.90 15.75
CA LYS A 787 -8.21 17.66 14.48
C LYS A 787 -9.08 18.06 13.30
N THR A 788 -8.41 18.50 12.23
CA THR A 788 -9.07 19.10 11.07
C THR A 788 -8.93 18.20 9.83
N PHE A 789 -10.05 17.98 9.15
CA PHE A 789 -10.12 17.44 7.80
C PHE A 789 -10.21 18.60 6.80
N THR A 790 -9.25 18.67 5.90
CA THR A 790 -9.07 19.81 4.97
C THR A 790 -9.30 19.35 3.54
N ILE A 791 -10.11 20.11 2.79
CA ILE A 791 -10.26 19.96 1.34
C ILE A 791 -9.91 21.31 0.71
N THR A 792 -9.04 21.31 -0.30
CA THR A 792 -8.43 22.54 -0.83
C THR A 792 -8.89 22.93 -2.24
N SER A 793 -9.56 22.04 -2.96
CA SER A 793 -10.04 22.26 -4.33
C SER A 793 -11.04 21.18 -4.75
N GLY A 794 -11.79 21.44 -5.83
CA GLY A 794 -12.66 20.47 -6.50
C GLY A 794 -14.15 20.67 -6.24
N ALA A 795 -14.97 19.94 -6.99
CA ALA A 795 -16.41 19.87 -6.81
C ALA A 795 -16.77 18.72 -5.87
N VAL A 796 -17.32 19.01 -4.70
CA VAL A 796 -17.58 18.01 -3.65
C VAL A 796 -19.07 17.63 -3.62
N THR A 797 -19.36 16.34 -3.66
CA THR A 797 -20.71 15.79 -3.49
C THR A 797 -20.74 14.78 -2.34
N LEU A 798 -21.74 14.88 -1.48
CA LEU A 798 -22.08 13.85 -0.50
C LEU A 798 -23.42 13.22 -0.92
N SER A 799 -23.50 11.90 -0.98
CA SER A 799 -24.70 11.13 -1.33
C SER A 799 -24.90 9.92 -0.41
N ASN A 800 -26.05 9.24 -0.56
CA ASN A 800 -26.38 7.95 0.06
C ASN A 800 -26.09 7.83 1.57
N GLY A 801 -26.31 8.92 2.32
CA GLY A 801 -26.14 8.92 3.78
C GLY A 801 -24.71 9.18 4.27
N ALA A 802 -23.80 9.62 3.39
CA ALA A 802 -22.43 9.94 3.76
C ALA A 802 -22.35 10.89 4.97
N THR A 803 -21.47 10.54 5.93
CA THR A 803 -21.24 11.26 7.18
C THR A 803 -19.76 11.57 7.37
N VAL A 804 -19.43 12.86 7.56
CA VAL A 804 -18.07 13.31 7.90
C VAL A 804 -18.08 13.83 9.34
N ASN A 805 -17.45 13.10 10.27
CA ASN A 805 -17.31 13.45 11.68
C ASN A 805 -15.90 14.00 11.98
N ALA A 806 -15.69 15.29 11.74
CA ALA A 806 -14.41 15.98 11.89
C ALA A 806 -14.60 17.49 12.07
N ASN A 807 -13.57 18.20 12.57
CA ASN A 807 -13.52 19.65 12.33
C ASN A 807 -13.15 19.89 10.87
N ILE A 808 -13.76 20.89 10.24
CA ILE A 808 -13.70 21.09 8.79
C ILE A 808 -13.06 22.44 8.45
N ASP A 809 -12.09 22.40 7.53
CA ASP A 809 -11.64 23.57 6.78
C ASP A 809 -11.63 23.22 5.29
N TRP A 810 -12.79 23.35 4.64
CA TRP A 810 -12.92 23.15 3.20
C TRP A 810 -12.90 24.50 2.51
N SER A 811 -11.77 24.83 1.91
CA SER A 811 -11.55 26.14 1.30
C SER A 811 -11.12 25.99 -0.14
N GLY A 812 -11.60 26.87 -1.02
CA GLY A 812 -11.28 26.82 -2.45
C GLY A 812 -12.11 25.80 -3.23
N LEU A 813 -13.29 25.41 -2.75
CA LEU A 813 -14.15 24.47 -3.47
C LEU A 813 -14.76 25.12 -4.73
N ASP A 814 -14.88 24.34 -5.81
CA ASP A 814 -15.57 24.78 -7.02
C ASP A 814 -17.09 24.72 -6.84
N SER A 815 -17.57 23.68 -6.17
CA SER A 815 -18.97 23.56 -5.73
C SER A 815 -19.08 22.59 -4.56
N LEU A 816 -20.20 22.66 -3.83
CA LEU A 816 -20.53 21.70 -2.78
C LEU A 816 -22.00 21.29 -2.89
N THR A 817 -22.26 19.98 -2.87
CA THR A 817 -23.62 19.43 -2.83
C THR A 817 -23.76 18.47 -1.66
N LEU A 818 -24.65 18.79 -0.72
CA LEU A 818 -25.05 17.93 0.39
C LEU A 818 -26.45 17.40 0.12
N ASN A 819 -26.56 16.15 -0.31
CA ASN A 819 -27.86 15.53 -0.58
C ASN A 819 -28.62 15.24 0.72
N ASN A 820 -29.92 14.97 0.59
CA ASN A 820 -30.77 14.60 1.72
C ASN A 820 -30.21 13.36 2.44
N GLY A 821 -30.20 13.37 3.77
CA GLY A 821 -29.67 12.29 4.61
C GLY A 821 -28.16 12.35 4.85
N THR A 822 -27.42 13.25 4.20
CA THR A 822 -25.97 13.42 4.42
C THR A 822 -25.66 14.38 5.56
N SER A 823 -24.50 14.20 6.19
CA SER A 823 -24.13 14.99 7.37
C SER A 823 -22.64 15.34 7.43
N VAL A 824 -22.34 16.58 7.81
CA VAL A 824 -21.00 16.99 8.25
C VAL A 824 -21.11 17.46 9.69
N ILE A 825 -20.44 16.74 10.58
CA ILE A 825 -20.63 16.78 12.02
C ILE A 825 -19.29 17.11 12.68
N ALA A 826 -19.24 18.22 13.41
CA ALA A 826 -18.19 18.52 14.36
C ALA A 826 -18.76 18.61 15.79
N ASN A 827 -19.79 17.83 16.09
CA ASN A 827 -20.38 17.77 17.44
C ASN A 827 -19.32 17.28 18.43
N THR A 828 -19.22 17.93 19.59
CA THR A 828 -18.28 17.57 20.67
C THR A 828 -16.80 17.52 20.27
N LEU A 829 -16.41 17.97 19.06
CA LEU A 829 -15.03 17.91 18.55
C LEU A 829 -14.20 19.17 18.85
N GLY A 830 -14.73 20.13 19.60
CA GLY A 830 -14.04 21.33 20.04
C GLY A 830 -13.17 21.08 21.28
N CYS A 831 -13.11 22.08 22.17
CA CYS A 831 -12.29 21.95 23.37
C CYS A 831 -12.82 20.88 24.33
N GLN A 832 -11.93 19.99 24.77
CA GLN A 832 -12.23 18.88 25.66
C GLN A 832 -11.93 19.28 27.11
N GLY A 833 -12.81 18.89 28.04
CA GLY A 833 -12.56 19.05 29.48
C GLY A 833 -11.47 18.10 29.98
N THR A 834 -10.99 18.33 31.20
CA THR A 834 -10.02 17.44 31.88
C THR A 834 -10.72 16.61 32.95
N ALA A 835 -10.34 15.33 33.13
CA ALA A 835 -10.84 14.48 34.20
C ALA A 835 -10.16 14.81 35.55
N THR A 836 -10.39 16.03 36.05
CA THR A 836 -9.82 16.53 37.30
C THR A 836 -10.91 17.15 38.15
N ASP A 837 -10.95 16.77 39.43
CA ASP A 837 -11.93 17.27 40.40
C ASP A 837 -11.97 18.80 40.41
N CYS A 838 -13.20 19.35 40.35
CA CYS A 838 -13.45 20.78 40.42
C CYS A 838 -12.72 21.62 39.36
N ALA A 839 -12.18 20.99 38.32
CA ALA A 839 -11.45 21.71 37.30
C ALA A 839 -12.38 22.58 36.46
N ASN A 840 -11.87 23.75 36.07
CA ASN A 840 -12.46 24.51 35.00
C ASN A 840 -12.41 23.71 33.70
N GLY A 841 -13.38 23.94 32.83
CA GLY A 841 -13.33 23.48 31.45
C GLY A 841 -12.17 24.11 30.67
N LYS A 842 -12.05 23.76 29.39
CA LYS A 842 -11.05 24.29 28.46
C LYS A 842 -11.73 25.15 27.40
N GLY A 843 -11.11 26.27 27.06
CA GLY A 843 -11.54 27.19 26.02
C GLY A 843 -10.50 27.35 24.93
N PRO A 844 -10.87 27.72 23.69
CA PRO A 844 -9.90 27.95 22.62
C PRO A 844 -9.14 29.26 22.85
N ASN A 845 -7.94 29.38 22.29
CA ASN A 845 -7.29 30.66 21.99
C ASN A 845 -7.56 31.07 20.53
N THR A 846 -6.91 32.13 20.04
CA THR A 846 -7.05 32.62 18.64
C THR A 846 -6.60 31.62 17.56
N SER A 847 -5.94 30.52 17.93
CA SER A 847 -5.48 29.47 17.03
C SER A 847 -6.13 28.12 17.35
N ASN A 848 -7.25 28.12 18.07
CA ASN A 848 -7.99 26.91 18.46
C ASN A 848 -7.20 25.91 19.33
N VAL A 849 -6.13 26.37 19.99
CA VAL A 849 -5.47 25.60 21.04
C VAL A 849 -6.30 25.70 22.31
N CYS A 850 -6.68 24.56 22.89
CA CYS A 850 -7.57 24.50 24.04
C CYS A 850 -6.82 24.56 25.37
N GLY A 851 -7.19 25.51 26.23
CA GLY A 851 -6.50 25.78 27.49
C GLY A 851 -7.37 26.51 28.51
N THR A 852 -6.72 27.01 29.56
CA THR A 852 -7.35 27.73 30.69
C THR A 852 -6.47 28.92 31.07
N GLY A 853 -7.08 30.04 31.48
CA GLY A 853 -6.37 31.24 31.94
C GLY A 853 -6.31 32.35 30.88
N GLY A 854 -5.48 33.38 31.12
CA GLY A 854 -5.39 34.53 30.23
C GLY A 854 -5.01 34.13 28.80
N GLY A 855 -5.85 34.49 27.82
CA GLY A 855 -5.65 34.18 26.40
C GLY A 855 -6.50 33.04 25.83
N TYR A 856 -7.27 32.33 26.66
CA TYR A 856 -8.29 31.38 26.22
C TYR A 856 -9.70 31.97 26.45
N TYR A 857 -10.75 31.38 25.87
CA TYR A 857 -12.09 31.98 25.91
C TYR A 857 -13.20 31.02 26.36
N GLY A 858 -14.20 31.55 27.07
CA GLY A 858 -15.53 30.92 27.25
C GLY A 858 -15.63 29.59 28.00
N TRP A 859 -14.56 29.09 28.65
CA TRP A 859 -14.62 27.84 29.43
C TRP A 859 -15.62 27.90 30.59
N GLY A 860 -16.18 26.76 30.99
CA GLY A 860 -17.01 26.65 32.19
C GLY A 860 -16.19 26.63 33.49
N TYR A 861 -16.70 27.22 34.57
CA TYR A 861 -16.05 27.21 35.88
C TYR A 861 -16.35 25.91 36.63
N GLY A 862 -15.32 25.26 37.18
CA GLY A 862 -15.46 24.10 38.04
C GLY A 862 -15.76 24.48 39.49
N SER A 863 -16.34 23.57 40.27
CA SER A 863 -16.67 23.81 41.68
C SER A 863 -16.44 22.57 42.56
N CYS A 864 -15.76 22.74 43.69
CA CYS A 864 -15.64 21.71 44.73
C CYS A 864 -16.80 21.71 45.73
N SER A 865 -17.59 22.78 45.74
CA SER A 865 -18.74 22.92 46.64
C SER A 865 -20.04 22.40 46.03
N GLY A 866 -20.06 22.11 44.72
CA GLY A 866 -21.17 21.45 44.04
C GLY A 866 -21.01 21.45 42.51
N SER A 867 -21.99 21.96 41.77
CA SER A 867 -22.07 21.76 40.31
C SER A 867 -21.47 22.89 39.47
N GLY A 868 -20.74 22.53 38.41
CA GLY A 868 -20.02 23.46 37.53
C GLY A 868 -20.91 24.34 36.64
N SER A 869 -20.34 25.38 36.05
CA SER A 869 -21.03 26.27 35.11
C SER A 869 -20.87 25.82 33.66
N GLY A 870 -21.88 26.11 32.83
CA GLY A 870 -21.84 25.88 31.39
C GLY A 870 -20.81 26.78 30.71
N ALA A 871 -20.32 26.33 29.55
CA ALA A 871 -19.43 27.12 28.70
C ALA A 871 -20.20 28.12 27.81
N SER A 872 -19.54 29.18 27.37
CA SER A 872 -20.12 30.27 26.58
C SER A 872 -19.47 30.37 25.20
N HIS A 873 -20.25 30.43 24.13
CA HIS A 873 -19.77 30.75 22.78
C HIS A 873 -20.99 31.17 21.95
N GLY A 874 -21.05 32.40 21.40
CA GLY A 874 -22.28 32.93 20.77
C GLY A 874 -23.36 33.29 21.79
N GLY A 875 -23.81 32.32 22.59
CA GLY A 875 -24.67 32.48 23.77
C GLY A 875 -23.89 32.31 25.07
N LEU A 876 -24.36 32.98 26.13
CA LEU A 876 -23.75 32.90 27.47
C LEU A 876 -24.04 31.54 28.12
N GLY A 877 -23.06 30.88 28.73
CA GLY A 877 -23.27 29.66 29.49
C GLY A 877 -24.17 29.87 30.71
N GLY A 878 -24.89 28.84 31.10
CA GLY A 878 -25.70 28.82 32.31
C GLY A 878 -24.84 28.70 33.57
N GLN A 879 -25.18 29.44 34.61
CA GLN A 879 -24.59 29.30 35.93
C GLN A 879 -24.98 27.95 36.56
N GLY A 880 -24.02 27.25 37.17
CA GLY A 880 -24.29 26.11 38.04
C GLY A 880 -24.62 26.55 39.47
N GLN A 881 -25.39 25.76 40.19
CA GLN A 881 -25.92 26.07 41.53
C GLN A 881 -24.88 26.64 42.53
N ASP A 882 -23.61 26.20 42.44
CA ASP A 882 -22.53 26.55 43.37
C ASP A 882 -21.37 27.32 42.68
N THR A 883 -21.65 27.95 41.55
CA THR A 883 -20.72 28.86 40.84
C THR A 883 -21.26 30.27 40.88
N SER A 884 -20.39 31.30 40.93
CA SER A 884 -20.80 32.71 41.01
C SER A 884 -20.65 33.49 39.70
N SER A 885 -20.09 32.87 38.65
CA SER A 885 -19.76 33.54 37.39
C SER A 885 -19.74 32.57 36.22
N VAL A 886 -19.98 33.10 35.02
CA VAL A 886 -19.82 32.43 33.72
C VAL A 886 -18.93 33.31 32.83
N ASN A 887 -18.13 32.71 31.96
CA ASN A 887 -17.27 33.48 31.07
C ASN A 887 -18.07 34.20 30.00
N ALA A 888 -17.56 35.34 29.52
CA ALA A 888 -18.17 36.07 28.43
C ALA A 888 -18.18 35.24 27.13
N VAL A 889 -19.09 35.60 26.22
CA VAL A 889 -19.07 35.10 24.85
C VAL A 889 -17.84 35.61 24.11
N TYR A 890 -17.28 34.77 23.24
CA TYR A 890 -16.27 35.12 22.25
C TYR A 890 -16.84 34.84 20.86
N ASP A 891 -16.10 35.13 19.79
CA ASP A 891 -16.73 35.23 18.47
C ASP A 891 -16.97 36.66 17.94
N VAL A 892 -17.05 37.63 18.88
CA VAL A 892 -18.04 38.75 18.83
C VAL A 892 -17.99 39.57 17.53
N PRO A 893 -19.15 39.94 16.93
CA PRO A 893 -19.20 40.66 15.65
C PRO A 893 -18.37 41.95 15.68
N PRO A 894 -17.76 42.37 14.54
CA PRO A 894 -18.02 41.90 13.16
C PRO A 894 -17.20 40.67 12.71
N ALA A 895 -16.49 39.95 13.60
CA ALA A 895 -15.67 38.82 13.19
C ALA A 895 -16.50 37.59 12.73
N THR A 896 -16.14 37.02 11.58
CA THR A 896 -16.64 35.71 11.13
C THR A 896 -16.22 34.62 12.14
N PRO A 897 -17.13 33.71 12.56
CA PRO A 897 -16.80 32.72 13.58
C PRO A 897 -15.75 31.73 13.08
N VAL A 898 -14.67 31.55 13.82
CA VAL A 898 -13.54 30.66 13.46
C VAL A 898 -13.03 29.84 14.65
N LEU A 899 -13.59 30.04 15.85
CA LEU A 899 -13.13 29.38 17.06
C LEU A 899 -14.00 28.16 17.43
N PHE A 900 -13.38 27.14 18.04
CA PHE A 900 -14.09 26.00 18.64
C PHE A 900 -15.04 26.46 19.74
N GLY A 901 -16.01 25.63 20.10
CA GLY A 901 -16.74 25.71 21.36
C GLY A 901 -15.85 25.34 22.55
N ALA A 902 -16.18 25.89 23.71
CA ALA A 902 -15.48 25.64 24.97
C ALA A 902 -16.20 24.54 25.80
N SER A 903 -15.44 23.85 26.66
CA SER A 903 -15.97 22.78 27.50
C SER A 903 -16.58 23.30 28.81
N GLY A 904 -17.60 22.61 29.30
CA GLY A 904 -18.23 22.88 30.60
C GLY A 904 -17.29 22.61 31.78
N GLY A 905 -17.63 23.18 32.95
CA GLY A 905 -16.88 22.99 34.20
C GLY A 905 -17.25 21.71 34.95
N ASN A 906 -16.30 21.20 35.74
CA ASN A 906 -16.46 19.96 36.50
C ASN A 906 -17.07 20.19 37.89
N GLY A 907 -17.77 19.17 38.39
CA GLY A 907 -18.16 19.05 39.80
C GLY A 907 -17.12 18.30 40.63
N ARG A 908 -17.53 17.89 41.83
CA ARG A 908 -16.74 17.04 42.74
C ARG A 908 -16.86 15.55 42.34
N TYR A 909 -15.76 14.78 42.40
CA TYR A 909 -15.65 13.33 42.12
C TYR A 909 -15.50 12.91 40.63
N SER A 910 -14.93 13.80 39.82
CA SER A 910 -14.27 13.58 38.53
C SER A 910 -15.05 12.96 37.34
N PRO A 911 -16.23 13.50 36.96
CA PRO A 911 -16.69 13.43 35.57
C PRO A 911 -16.13 14.60 34.74
N VAL A 912 -15.88 14.37 33.45
CA VAL A 912 -15.45 15.39 32.48
C VAL A 912 -16.65 16.25 32.09
N GLY A 913 -16.55 17.57 32.19
CA GLY A 913 -17.57 18.49 31.69
C GLY A 913 -17.81 18.34 30.19
N GLY A 914 -19.03 18.67 29.75
CA GLY A 914 -19.43 18.52 28.36
C GLY A 914 -18.45 19.20 27.40
N ALA A 915 -18.02 18.49 26.37
CA ALA A 915 -17.07 19.00 25.38
C ALA A 915 -17.67 20.14 24.55
N GLY A 916 -16.86 21.09 24.12
CA GLY A 916 -17.30 22.14 23.20
C GLY A 916 -17.58 21.59 21.80
N GLY A 917 -18.51 22.21 21.07
CA GLY A 917 -18.71 21.95 19.65
C GLY A 917 -17.49 22.34 18.81
N GLY A 918 -17.30 21.70 17.65
CA GLY A 918 -16.16 21.93 16.75
C GLY A 918 -16.31 23.14 15.82
N LEU A 919 -15.54 23.15 14.75
CA LEU A 919 -15.57 24.16 13.69
C LEU A 919 -15.93 23.52 12.34
N ILE A 920 -16.86 24.14 11.62
CA ILE A 920 -17.09 23.90 10.19
C ILE A 920 -16.84 25.21 9.43
N LYS A 921 -15.78 25.23 8.61
CA LYS A 921 -15.44 26.36 7.75
C LYS A 921 -15.49 25.93 6.29
N LEU A 922 -16.32 26.62 5.51
CA LEU A 922 -16.57 26.36 4.09
C LEU A 922 -16.35 27.63 3.27
N ALA A 923 -15.50 27.58 2.24
CA ALA A 923 -15.34 28.64 1.25
C ALA A 923 -15.51 28.05 -0.16
N ILE A 924 -16.60 28.45 -0.81
CA ILE A 924 -17.12 27.84 -2.05
C ILE A 924 -17.20 28.93 -3.12
N SER A 925 -16.49 28.73 -4.22
CA SER A 925 -16.45 29.69 -5.32
C SER A 925 -17.67 29.62 -6.23
N GLY A 926 -18.22 28.42 -6.47
CA GLY A 926 -19.42 28.20 -7.26
C GLY A 926 -20.66 27.84 -6.41
N PRO A 927 -21.59 27.01 -6.93
CA PRO A 927 -22.87 26.75 -6.27
C PRO A 927 -22.72 25.89 -5.00
N PHE A 928 -23.54 26.20 -4.00
CA PHE A 928 -23.73 25.39 -2.80
C PHE A 928 -25.19 24.92 -2.71
N VAL A 929 -25.41 23.61 -2.80
CA VAL A 929 -26.72 22.97 -2.60
C VAL A 929 -26.72 22.26 -1.25
N HIS A 930 -27.44 22.80 -0.26
CA HIS A 930 -27.50 22.27 1.10
C HIS A 930 -28.86 21.64 1.41
N ASN A 931 -28.97 20.32 1.30
CA ASN A 931 -30.15 19.54 1.71
C ASN A 931 -29.85 18.57 2.88
N GLY A 932 -28.60 18.55 3.37
CA GLY A 932 -28.15 17.69 4.47
C GLY A 932 -28.11 18.40 5.83
N THR A 933 -27.21 17.96 6.70
CA THR A 933 -26.98 18.56 8.03
C THR A 933 -25.54 19.04 8.21
N LEU A 934 -25.35 20.30 8.63
CA LEU A 934 -24.10 20.81 9.18
C LEU A 934 -24.28 21.04 10.68
N SER A 935 -23.48 20.39 11.53
CA SER A 935 -23.70 20.43 12.98
C SER A 935 -22.42 20.57 13.80
N THR A 936 -22.41 21.51 14.75
CA THR A 936 -21.29 21.77 15.69
C THR A 936 -21.79 21.85 17.14
N ASN A 937 -22.62 20.92 17.57
CA ASN A 937 -23.28 20.94 18.88
C ASN A 937 -22.28 20.63 20.02
N GLY A 938 -22.47 21.28 21.16
CA GLY A 938 -21.76 20.99 22.40
C GLY A 938 -22.25 19.69 23.05
N GLY A 939 -21.35 19.05 23.81
CA GLY A 939 -21.61 17.82 24.53
C GLY A 939 -22.34 18.09 25.85
N ASN A 940 -23.22 17.15 26.22
CA ASN A 940 -23.88 17.19 27.52
C ASN A 940 -22.88 16.90 28.64
N GLY A 941 -23.11 17.51 29.80
CA GLY A 941 -22.46 17.13 31.04
C GLY A 941 -22.74 15.67 31.40
N GLN A 942 -21.75 15.03 32.00
CA GLN A 942 -21.79 13.66 32.52
C GLN A 942 -22.01 13.65 34.04
N SER A 943 -22.34 12.47 34.57
CA SER A 943 -22.47 12.21 36.01
C SER A 943 -21.47 11.18 36.50
N ASP A 944 -21.12 11.26 37.78
CA ASP A 944 -20.44 10.17 38.47
C ASP A 944 -21.44 9.17 39.11
N SER A 945 -20.93 8.11 39.73
CA SER A 945 -21.73 7.12 40.47
C SER A 945 -22.41 7.67 41.73
N ASN A 946 -22.10 8.91 42.17
CA ASN A 946 -22.66 9.54 43.36
C ASN A 946 -23.70 10.64 43.03
N GLY A 947 -24.05 10.83 41.75
CA GLY A 947 -25.07 11.79 41.32
C GLY A 947 -24.61 13.24 41.24
N SER A 948 -23.29 13.51 41.24
CA SER A 948 -22.76 14.86 41.01
C SER A 948 -22.62 15.11 39.49
N GLY A 949 -23.39 16.08 38.99
CA GLY A 949 -23.43 16.42 37.56
C GLY A 949 -22.35 17.42 37.14
N THR A 950 -21.87 17.29 35.91
CA THR A 950 -21.06 18.32 35.24
C THR A 950 -21.88 19.18 34.28
N ALA A 951 -21.33 20.33 33.92
CA ALA A 951 -21.97 21.29 33.05
C ALA A 951 -21.85 20.94 31.57
N GLY A 952 -22.76 21.50 30.76
CA GLY A 952 -22.73 21.34 29.32
C GLY A 952 -21.66 22.19 28.62
N GLY A 953 -21.12 21.67 27.52
CA GLY A 953 -20.22 22.41 26.63
C GLY A 953 -20.98 23.35 25.70
N SER A 954 -20.34 24.40 25.21
CA SER A 954 -20.98 25.35 24.31
C SER A 954 -21.08 24.79 22.89
N GLY A 955 -22.03 25.31 22.09
CA GLY A 955 -22.01 25.10 20.64
C GLY A 955 -20.71 25.65 20.02
N GLY A 956 -20.37 25.15 18.83
CA GLY A 956 -19.21 25.51 18.04
C GLY A 956 -19.49 26.59 16.98
N SER A 957 -18.67 26.62 15.94
CA SER A 957 -18.72 27.62 14.86
C SER A 957 -19.05 26.98 13.51
N ILE A 958 -20.01 27.56 12.79
CA ILE A 958 -20.25 27.30 11.36
C ILE A 958 -19.99 28.61 10.60
N ASN A 959 -19.08 28.57 9.63
CA ASN A 959 -18.69 29.72 8.81
C ASN A 959 -18.70 29.32 7.34
N ILE A 960 -19.62 29.90 6.57
CA ILE A 960 -19.84 29.58 5.16
C ILE A 960 -19.67 30.85 4.34
N SER A 961 -18.91 30.78 3.25
CA SER A 961 -18.80 31.83 2.24
C SER A 961 -19.04 31.21 0.87
N VAL A 962 -20.05 31.74 0.16
CA VAL A 962 -20.48 31.25 -1.16
C VAL A 962 -20.46 32.39 -2.16
N ASN A 963 -19.60 32.28 -3.18
CA ASN A 963 -19.55 33.23 -4.29
C ASN A 963 -20.44 32.82 -5.47
N GLY A 964 -21.06 31.64 -5.43
CA GLY A 964 -22.11 31.23 -6.37
C GLY A 964 -23.52 31.27 -5.77
N ALA A 965 -24.43 30.50 -6.36
CA ALA A 965 -25.80 30.35 -5.85
C ALA A 965 -25.83 29.46 -4.61
N PHE A 966 -26.44 29.94 -3.53
CA PHE A 966 -26.73 29.16 -2.32
C PHE A 966 -28.19 28.70 -2.32
N SER A 967 -28.45 27.39 -2.21
CA SER A 967 -29.80 26.82 -2.30
C SER A 967 -29.99 25.59 -1.41
N GLY A 968 -31.24 25.12 -1.29
CA GLY A 968 -31.59 23.89 -0.56
C GLY A 968 -32.38 24.13 0.73
N ASN A 969 -32.67 23.06 1.46
CA ASN A 969 -33.54 23.07 2.65
C ASN A 969 -32.93 22.39 3.90
N GLY A 970 -31.61 22.22 3.92
CA GLY A 970 -30.86 21.54 4.98
C GLY A 970 -30.84 22.25 6.33
N ILE A 971 -30.12 21.65 7.30
CA ILE A 971 -30.05 22.12 8.69
C ILE A 971 -28.65 22.65 9.00
N LEU A 972 -28.57 23.81 9.65
CA LEU A 972 -27.39 24.36 10.29
C LEU A 972 -27.61 24.33 11.81
N SER A 973 -26.81 23.56 12.57
CA SER A 973 -27.00 23.36 14.02
C SER A 973 -25.75 23.68 14.82
N SER A 974 -25.88 24.52 15.85
CA SER A 974 -24.82 24.77 16.83
C SER A 974 -25.43 24.96 18.22
N ILE A 975 -25.93 23.87 18.79
CA ILE A 975 -26.68 23.83 20.05
C ILE A 975 -25.70 23.63 21.22
N GLY A 976 -25.94 24.31 22.34
CA GLY A 976 -25.20 24.08 23.59
C GLY A 976 -25.63 22.78 24.28
N GLY A 977 -24.69 22.07 24.90
CA GLY A 977 -24.97 20.84 25.63
C GLY A 977 -25.73 21.09 26.93
N ASN A 978 -26.53 20.12 27.36
CA ASN A 978 -27.25 20.17 28.62
C ASN A 978 -26.31 19.90 29.81
N GLY A 979 -26.51 20.56 30.94
CA GLY A 979 -25.96 20.12 32.22
C GLY A 979 -26.65 18.85 32.70
N TYR A 980 -25.93 17.98 33.41
CA TYR A 980 -26.51 16.77 33.97
C TYR A 980 -27.41 17.07 35.18
N THR A 981 -28.74 16.95 35.02
CA THR A 981 -29.72 17.23 36.09
C THR A 981 -30.24 15.93 36.70
N ALA A 982 -29.56 15.37 37.70
CA ALA A 982 -30.10 14.28 38.53
C ALA A 982 -29.55 14.31 39.96
N GLY A 983 -30.04 15.22 40.80
CA GLY A 983 -29.66 15.25 42.22
C GLY A 983 -29.96 16.58 42.93
N SER A 984 -29.25 16.84 44.03
CA SER A 984 -29.36 18.07 44.83
C SER A 984 -28.47 19.22 44.35
N ASN A 985 -27.62 18.98 43.34
CA ASN A 985 -26.66 19.93 42.80
C ASN A 985 -26.80 19.97 41.26
N ASP A 986 -27.48 20.99 40.73
CA ASP A 986 -27.72 21.09 39.29
C ASP A 986 -26.63 21.96 38.59
N PRO A 987 -25.95 21.44 37.56
CA PRO A 987 -24.97 22.18 36.77
C PRO A 987 -25.65 23.05 35.70
N GLY A 988 -24.93 24.04 35.20
CA GLY A 988 -25.42 24.94 34.14
C GLY A 988 -25.37 24.32 32.74
N GLY A 989 -26.31 24.72 31.87
CA GLY A 989 -26.32 24.35 30.46
C GLY A 989 -25.32 25.18 29.63
N GLY A 990 -24.76 24.63 28.56
CA GLY A 990 -23.85 25.34 27.66
C GLY A 990 -24.58 26.35 26.77
N GLY A 991 -23.93 27.46 26.42
CA GLY A 991 -24.47 28.45 25.48
C GLY A 991 -24.52 27.91 24.05
N GLY A 992 -25.54 28.30 23.28
CA GLY A 992 -25.64 27.96 21.85
C GLY A 992 -24.60 28.70 21.02
N GLY A 993 -24.02 28.06 20.01
CA GLY A 993 -22.85 28.55 19.26
C GLY A 993 -23.14 29.61 18.20
N ARG A 994 -22.27 29.68 17.19
CA ARG A 994 -22.34 30.71 16.15
C ARG A 994 -22.42 30.10 14.75
N VAL A 995 -23.33 30.64 13.95
CA VAL A 995 -23.50 30.30 12.54
C VAL A 995 -23.44 31.59 11.72
N TYR A 996 -22.58 31.63 10.72
CA TYR A 996 -22.43 32.69 9.74
C TYR A 996 -22.49 32.07 8.34
N TYR A 997 -23.27 32.66 7.43
CA TYR A 997 -23.22 32.29 6.02
C TYR A 997 -23.37 33.52 5.12
N GLY A 998 -22.31 33.79 4.37
CA GLY A 998 -22.24 34.84 3.35
C GLY A 998 -22.57 34.29 1.96
N PHE A 999 -23.41 34.98 1.19
CA PHE A 999 -23.82 34.58 -0.17
C PHE A 999 -23.97 35.77 -1.12
N LEU A 1000 -23.65 35.61 -2.41
CA LEU A 1000 -24.03 36.60 -3.44
C LEU A 1000 -25.49 36.46 -3.88
N SER A 1001 -26.00 35.23 -4.00
CA SER A 1001 -27.40 34.96 -4.29
C SER A 1001 -27.89 33.75 -3.50
N SER A 1002 -29.07 33.84 -2.89
CA SER A 1002 -29.62 32.77 -2.06
C SER A 1002 -31.08 32.45 -2.37
N SER A 1003 -31.36 31.16 -2.47
CA SER A 1003 -32.69 30.54 -2.44
C SER A 1003 -32.78 29.51 -1.31
N PHE A 1004 -31.83 29.53 -0.38
CA PHE A 1004 -31.78 28.61 0.75
C PHE A 1004 -32.98 28.85 1.68
N SER A 1005 -33.75 27.80 1.94
CA SER A 1005 -34.96 27.82 2.78
C SER A 1005 -34.85 26.85 3.97
N GLY A 1006 -33.63 26.50 4.37
CA GLY A 1006 -33.36 25.57 5.46
C GLY A 1006 -33.46 26.21 6.85
N SER A 1007 -33.11 25.44 7.88
CA SER A 1007 -33.23 25.85 9.29
C SER A 1007 -31.88 26.15 9.92
N CYS A 1008 -31.83 27.18 10.77
CA CYS A 1008 -30.67 27.51 11.60
C CYS A 1008 -31.02 27.40 13.09
N ILE A 1009 -30.34 26.50 13.82
CA ILE A 1009 -30.68 26.12 15.19
C ILE A 1009 -29.47 26.37 16.10
N VAL A 1010 -29.56 27.37 16.98
CA VAL A 1010 -28.45 27.80 17.86
C VAL A 1010 -28.88 27.93 19.32
N THR A 1011 -29.72 27.01 19.81
CA THR A 1011 -30.25 27.07 21.18
C THR A 1011 -29.18 26.76 22.24
N GLY A 1012 -29.30 27.34 23.44
CA GLY A 1012 -28.51 26.91 24.59
C GLY A 1012 -29.04 25.59 25.18
N GLY A 1013 -28.19 24.88 25.91
CA GLY A 1013 -28.55 23.67 26.62
C GLY A 1013 -29.27 23.95 27.94
N THR A 1014 -30.01 22.97 28.44
CA THR A 1014 -30.72 23.05 29.72
C THR A 1014 -29.79 22.77 30.90
N GLY A 1015 -30.18 23.17 32.10
CA GLY A 1015 -29.41 23.00 33.35
C GLY A 1015 -30.06 23.80 34.49
N TYR A 1016 -29.35 23.98 35.61
CA TYR A 1016 -29.81 24.86 36.71
C TYR A 1016 -30.19 26.25 36.20
N ALA A 1017 -29.27 26.88 35.48
CA ALA A 1017 -29.58 27.91 34.51
C ALA A 1017 -29.34 27.33 33.11
N SER A 1018 -30.27 27.61 32.19
CA SER A 1018 -30.09 27.27 30.78
C SER A 1018 -29.06 28.21 30.15
N GLY A 1019 -28.33 27.70 29.16
CA GLY A 1019 -27.48 28.53 28.33
C GLY A 1019 -28.29 29.50 27.47
N GLY A 1020 -27.73 30.67 27.20
CA GLY A 1020 -28.26 31.64 26.26
C GLY A 1020 -28.26 31.10 24.83
N VAL A 1021 -29.20 31.59 24.03
CA VAL A 1021 -29.23 31.36 22.59
C VAL A 1021 -27.98 31.94 21.93
N GLY A 1022 -27.48 31.23 20.94
CA GLY A 1022 -26.39 31.65 20.08
C GLY A 1022 -26.83 32.60 18.98
N THR A 1023 -26.04 32.62 17.92
CA THR A 1023 -26.06 33.66 16.89
C THR A 1023 -26.15 33.01 15.52
N CYS A 1024 -27.13 33.38 14.69
CA CYS A 1024 -27.23 32.94 13.30
C CYS A 1024 -27.34 34.16 12.37
N ASN A 1025 -26.33 34.36 11.52
CA ASN A 1025 -26.18 35.57 10.72
C ASN A 1025 -26.06 35.26 9.21
N PRO A 1026 -27.17 35.30 8.44
CA PRO A 1026 -27.12 35.42 6.98
C PRO A 1026 -26.53 36.78 6.58
N VAL A 1027 -25.62 36.82 5.61
CA VAL A 1027 -25.06 38.07 5.07
C VAL A 1027 -25.06 38.01 3.55
N ALA A 1028 -25.69 38.98 2.89
CA ALA A 1028 -25.47 39.19 1.46
C ALA A 1028 -24.06 39.75 1.26
N LEU A 1029 -23.28 39.14 0.36
CA LEU A 1029 -21.92 39.57 0.02
C LEU A 1029 -21.91 40.59 -1.12
N ASP A 1030 -23.09 40.95 -1.63
CA ASP A 1030 -23.24 41.93 -2.70
C ASP A 1030 -23.07 43.37 -2.17
N ASP A 1031 -22.57 44.27 -3.01
CA ASP A 1031 -22.46 45.68 -2.64
C ASP A 1031 -23.86 46.34 -2.74
N PRO A 1032 -24.26 47.21 -1.79
CA PRO A 1032 -25.56 47.89 -1.87
C PRO A 1032 -25.56 48.96 -2.99
N PRO A 1033 -26.74 49.26 -3.59
CA PRO A 1033 -26.84 50.23 -4.67
C PRO A 1033 -26.58 51.66 -4.21
N VAL A 1034 -25.91 52.45 -5.06
CA VAL A 1034 -25.43 53.80 -4.76
C VAL A 1034 -26.23 54.86 -5.54
N ILE A 1035 -26.63 55.96 -4.90
CA ILE A 1035 -27.14 57.15 -5.60
C ILE A 1035 -25.98 57.99 -6.14
N SER A 1036 -25.88 58.14 -7.45
CA SER A 1036 -24.80 58.90 -8.11
C SER A 1036 -25.15 60.37 -8.41
N SER A 1037 -26.43 60.71 -8.60
CA SER A 1037 -26.86 62.12 -8.72
C SER A 1037 -28.35 62.34 -8.49
N VAL A 1038 -28.72 63.55 -8.03
CA VAL A 1038 -30.10 64.04 -7.88
C VAL A 1038 -30.22 65.44 -8.50
N ASN A 1039 -31.16 65.62 -9.44
CA ASN A 1039 -31.39 66.87 -10.18
C ASN A 1039 -32.86 67.33 -10.07
N ILE A 1040 -33.10 68.63 -9.89
CA ILE A 1040 -34.45 69.23 -9.78
C ILE A 1040 -34.62 70.29 -10.87
N ASN A 1041 -35.76 70.28 -11.58
CA ASN A 1041 -36.05 71.21 -12.68
C ASN A 1041 -37.52 71.72 -12.64
N PRO A 1042 -37.79 73.04 -12.62
CA PRO A 1042 -36.83 74.15 -12.62
C PRO A 1042 -35.99 74.17 -11.35
N SER A 1043 -34.69 74.42 -11.49
CA SER A 1043 -33.73 74.48 -10.39
C SER A 1043 -33.78 75.80 -9.60
N THR A 1044 -34.91 76.51 -9.64
CA THR A 1044 -35.12 77.86 -9.09
C THR A 1044 -36.41 77.92 -8.29
N SER A 1045 -36.58 78.94 -7.44
CA SER A 1045 -37.86 79.19 -6.77
C SER A 1045 -38.94 79.45 -7.82
N VAL A 1046 -39.92 78.56 -7.90
CA VAL A 1046 -41.03 78.69 -8.82
C VAL A 1046 -42.24 79.31 -8.13
N ALA A 1047 -43.06 80.06 -8.87
CA ALA A 1047 -44.31 80.60 -8.32
C ALA A 1047 -45.22 79.44 -7.88
N VAL A 1048 -45.99 79.67 -6.80
CA VAL A 1048 -47.06 78.75 -6.34
C VAL A 1048 -47.87 78.27 -7.54
N GLY A 1049 -47.89 76.95 -7.78
CA GLY A 1049 -48.58 76.33 -8.92
C GLY A 1049 -47.75 76.14 -10.19
N THR A 1050 -46.41 76.25 -10.14
CA THR A 1050 -45.53 75.90 -11.25
C THR A 1050 -45.09 74.44 -11.18
N PRO A 1051 -45.04 73.69 -12.29
CA PRO A 1051 -44.59 72.30 -12.28
C PRO A 1051 -43.11 72.14 -11.91
N VAL A 1052 -42.78 71.14 -11.08
CA VAL A 1052 -41.40 70.72 -10.74
C VAL A 1052 -41.21 69.25 -11.14
N SER A 1053 -39.99 68.89 -11.54
CA SER A 1053 -39.56 67.51 -11.84
C SER A 1053 -38.26 67.19 -11.12
N VAL A 1054 -38.12 65.94 -10.68
CA VAL A 1054 -36.95 65.40 -9.98
C VAL A 1054 -36.40 64.24 -10.80
N SER A 1055 -35.08 64.21 -10.99
CA SER A 1055 -34.35 63.16 -11.71
C SER A 1055 -33.26 62.59 -10.82
N VAL A 1056 -33.17 61.26 -10.72
CA VAL A 1056 -32.24 60.52 -9.85
C VAL A 1056 -31.48 59.52 -10.68
N GLN A 1057 -30.16 59.40 -10.49
CA GLN A 1057 -29.37 58.28 -11.01
C GLN A 1057 -28.88 57.38 -9.87
N GLY A 1058 -29.15 56.08 -9.98
CA GLY A 1058 -28.57 55.03 -9.16
C GLY A 1058 -27.54 54.22 -9.95
N THR A 1059 -26.50 53.73 -9.30
CA THR A 1059 -25.48 52.84 -9.86
C THR A 1059 -25.25 51.68 -8.90
N ASP A 1060 -25.09 50.51 -9.46
CA ASP A 1060 -24.86 49.26 -8.74
C ASP A 1060 -23.97 48.35 -9.61
N ASP A 1061 -23.25 47.39 -9.01
CA ASP A 1061 -22.39 46.46 -9.72
C ASP A 1061 -23.17 45.32 -10.40
N ASN A 1062 -24.31 44.92 -9.84
CA ASN A 1062 -25.24 43.94 -10.43
C ASN A 1062 -26.47 44.59 -11.10
N GLY A 1063 -26.68 45.89 -10.85
CA GLY A 1063 -27.58 46.75 -11.59
C GLY A 1063 -28.82 47.13 -10.80
N VAL A 1064 -29.20 48.39 -10.82
CA VAL A 1064 -30.35 48.89 -10.06
C VAL A 1064 -31.66 48.31 -10.60
N ASP A 1065 -32.50 47.78 -9.71
CA ASP A 1065 -33.82 47.20 -10.01
C ASP A 1065 -34.96 48.21 -9.80
N GLN A 1066 -34.86 49.08 -8.79
CA GLN A 1066 -35.91 50.04 -8.50
C GLN A 1066 -35.37 51.34 -7.92
N ILE A 1067 -36.00 52.47 -8.28
CA ILE A 1067 -35.79 53.76 -7.63
C ILE A 1067 -37.16 54.32 -7.23
N LYS A 1068 -37.33 54.71 -5.97
CA LYS A 1068 -38.52 55.41 -5.46
C LYS A 1068 -38.19 56.84 -5.05
N ILE A 1069 -39.09 57.78 -5.38
CA ILE A 1069 -38.94 59.21 -5.11
C ILE A 1069 -40.20 59.76 -4.42
N TRP A 1070 -40.06 60.33 -3.22
CA TRP A 1070 -41.12 61.01 -2.46
C TRP A 1070 -40.88 62.51 -2.40
N VAL A 1071 -41.96 63.30 -2.39
CA VAL A 1071 -41.93 64.78 -2.30
C VAL A 1071 -43.07 65.28 -1.41
N ASP A 1072 -42.76 66.06 -0.36
CA ASP A 1072 -43.63 66.64 0.72
C ASP A 1072 -44.08 65.59 1.80
N GLU A 1073 -44.25 65.80 3.13
CA GLU A 1073 -44.63 66.95 4.00
C GLU A 1073 -43.90 67.07 5.38
N ASP A 1074 -43.93 68.30 5.91
CA ASP A 1074 -43.86 68.81 7.32
C ASP A 1074 -42.65 68.50 8.25
N LEU A 1075 -42.52 69.36 9.27
CA LEU A 1075 -41.43 69.47 10.25
C LEU A 1075 -41.18 68.21 11.10
N ASP A 1076 -42.07 67.20 11.06
CA ASP A 1076 -42.09 66.05 11.97
C ASP A 1076 -41.53 64.73 11.39
N GLY A 1077 -41.22 64.65 10.09
CA GLY A 1077 -40.30 63.63 9.53
C GLY A 1077 -40.83 62.21 9.26
N ASP A 1078 -42.14 62.00 9.10
CA ASP A 1078 -42.73 60.66 8.88
C ASP A 1078 -43.26 60.49 7.43
N PHE A 1079 -42.56 59.72 6.59
CA PHE A 1079 -42.88 59.52 5.15
C PHE A 1079 -43.62 58.18 4.92
N ILE A 1080 -44.95 58.12 5.07
CA ILE A 1080 -45.66 56.82 5.00
C ILE A 1080 -47.02 56.82 4.27
N THR A 1081 -47.44 57.87 3.55
CA THR A 1081 -48.73 57.81 2.82
C THR A 1081 -48.61 57.78 1.30
N ALA A 1082 -49.52 57.04 0.65
CA ALA A 1082 -49.53 56.80 -0.80
C ALA A 1082 -49.71 58.07 -1.66
N GLY A 1083 -50.02 59.23 -1.05
CA GLY A 1083 -50.12 60.51 -1.74
C GLY A 1083 -48.77 61.20 -2.00
N GLU A 1084 -47.70 60.78 -1.31
CA GLU A 1084 -46.40 61.48 -1.23
C GLU A 1084 -45.33 60.85 -2.14
N LEU A 1085 -45.48 59.58 -2.50
CA LEU A 1085 -44.66 58.88 -3.49
C LEU A 1085 -44.99 59.40 -4.90
N LYS A 1086 -44.02 60.03 -5.57
CA LYS A 1086 -44.23 60.69 -6.88
C LYS A 1086 -43.69 59.90 -8.06
N ALA A 1087 -42.71 59.02 -7.85
CA ALA A 1087 -42.25 58.10 -8.87
C ALA A 1087 -41.77 56.79 -8.26
N THR A 1088 -42.09 55.71 -8.96
CA THR A 1088 -41.43 54.41 -8.81
C THR A 1088 -40.98 54.02 -10.20
N CYS A 1089 -39.67 54.02 -10.42
CA CYS A 1089 -39.07 53.56 -11.65
C CYS A 1089 -38.53 52.16 -11.40
N ASN A 1090 -39.08 51.19 -12.12
CA ASN A 1090 -38.55 49.82 -12.11
C ASN A 1090 -37.68 49.64 -13.35
N PHE A 1091 -36.58 48.93 -13.16
CA PHE A 1091 -35.57 48.63 -14.15
C PHE A 1091 -35.43 47.11 -14.25
N ALA A 1092 -34.72 46.61 -15.25
CA ALA A 1092 -34.35 45.20 -15.34
C ALA A 1092 -32.84 45.10 -15.11
N SER A 1093 -32.39 45.49 -13.91
CA SER A 1093 -30.98 45.60 -13.50
C SER A 1093 -30.13 46.48 -14.43
N VAL A 1094 -30.25 47.81 -14.31
CA VAL A 1094 -29.52 48.78 -15.16
C VAL A 1094 -28.58 49.63 -14.31
N SER A 1095 -27.35 49.90 -14.77
CA SER A 1095 -26.38 50.77 -14.09
C SER A 1095 -25.61 51.65 -15.11
N PRO A 1096 -25.70 52.99 -15.05
CA PRO A 1096 -26.55 53.80 -14.18
C PRO A 1096 -28.04 53.74 -14.57
N ALA A 1097 -28.94 53.54 -13.60
CA ALA A 1097 -30.39 53.65 -13.77
C ALA A 1097 -30.86 55.09 -13.50
N THR A 1098 -31.61 55.69 -14.42
CA THR A 1098 -32.16 57.04 -14.25
C THR A 1098 -33.68 57.00 -14.01
N CYS A 1099 -34.15 57.55 -12.88
CA CYS A 1099 -35.56 57.72 -12.56
C CYS A 1099 -35.98 59.18 -12.62
N ASN A 1100 -37.06 59.50 -13.34
CA ASN A 1100 -37.59 60.86 -13.46
C ASN A 1100 -39.02 60.93 -12.96
N THR A 1101 -39.39 61.96 -12.21
CA THR A 1101 -40.80 62.29 -11.95
C THR A 1101 -41.39 63.04 -13.16
N PRO A 1102 -42.65 62.78 -13.56
CA PRO A 1102 -43.36 63.64 -14.51
C PRO A 1102 -43.42 65.08 -13.97
N SER A 1103 -43.44 66.08 -14.86
CA SER A 1103 -43.57 67.49 -14.46
C SER A 1103 -44.95 67.71 -13.80
N GLN A 1104 -45.00 67.85 -12.48
CA GLN A 1104 -46.24 67.86 -11.69
C GLN A 1104 -46.40 69.20 -10.98
N THR A 1105 -47.63 69.72 -10.93
CA THR A 1105 -47.93 70.98 -10.22
C THR A 1105 -48.10 70.71 -8.73
N TYR A 1106 -47.15 71.14 -7.91
CA TYR A 1106 -47.25 71.06 -6.45
C TYR A 1106 -47.89 72.35 -5.95
N SER A 1107 -49.18 72.32 -5.61
CA SER A 1107 -49.95 73.52 -5.24
C SER A 1107 -50.21 73.56 -3.74
N ARG A 1108 -49.29 74.16 -2.99
CA ARG A 1108 -49.48 74.58 -1.60
C ARG A 1108 -49.30 76.11 -1.51
N THR A 1109 -50.15 76.80 -0.75
CA THR A 1109 -50.22 78.27 -0.73
C THR A 1109 -49.30 78.94 0.30
N ASP A 1110 -48.43 78.17 0.97
CA ASP A 1110 -47.49 78.68 1.96
C ASP A 1110 -46.04 78.67 1.44
N THR A 1111 -45.16 79.33 2.18
CA THR A 1111 -43.74 79.54 1.83
C THR A 1111 -42.82 78.58 2.59
N VAL A 1112 -43.28 77.36 2.87
CA VAL A 1112 -42.54 76.38 3.69
C VAL A 1112 -41.60 75.55 2.80
N PRO A 1113 -40.35 75.23 3.23
CA PRO A 1113 -39.43 74.34 2.54
C PRO A 1113 -40.01 72.94 2.25
N HIS A 1114 -39.71 72.36 1.09
CA HIS A 1114 -40.07 70.98 0.75
C HIS A 1114 -38.94 69.99 1.05
N ALA A 1115 -39.31 68.74 1.34
CA ALA A 1115 -38.39 67.61 1.47
C ALA A 1115 -38.55 66.61 0.32
N ILE A 1116 -37.43 66.03 -0.13
CA ILE A 1116 -37.40 64.93 -1.12
C ILE A 1116 -36.75 63.73 -0.45
N LYS A 1117 -37.42 62.57 -0.49
CA LYS A 1117 -36.82 61.30 -0.08
C LYS A 1117 -36.58 60.40 -1.29
N ILE A 1118 -35.45 59.70 -1.33
CA ILE A 1118 -35.08 58.77 -2.42
C ILE A 1118 -34.60 57.45 -1.82
N GLU A 1119 -35.07 56.34 -2.39
CA GLU A 1119 -34.62 54.98 -2.10
C GLU A 1119 -34.24 54.28 -3.42
N VAL A 1120 -33.12 53.57 -3.43
CA VAL A 1120 -32.63 52.78 -4.57
C VAL A 1120 -32.45 51.34 -4.15
N TYR A 1121 -32.90 50.40 -4.97
CA TYR A 1121 -32.91 48.98 -4.69
C TYR A 1121 -32.22 48.21 -5.83
N ASP A 1122 -31.51 47.15 -5.46
CA ASP A 1122 -31.04 46.08 -6.35
C ASP A 1122 -31.88 44.80 -6.13
N THR A 1123 -31.77 43.88 -7.07
CA THR A 1123 -32.38 42.56 -7.16
C THR A 1123 -32.12 41.60 -6.00
N VAL A 1124 -31.13 41.85 -5.12
CA VAL A 1124 -30.74 40.87 -4.07
C VAL A 1124 -31.54 40.97 -2.74
N SER A 1125 -32.48 41.91 -2.58
CA SER A 1125 -33.15 42.12 -1.29
C SER A 1125 -34.55 41.47 -1.16
N THR A 1126 -34.65 40.37 -0.40
CA THR A 1126 -35.85 40.01 0.38
C THR A 1126 -35.60 40.07 1.89
N VAL A 1127 -34.45 40.62 2.32
CA VAL A 1127 -34.08 40.85 3.71
C VAL A 1127 -34.05 42.35 3.95
N ALA A 1128 -34.89 42.83 4.87
CA ALA A 1128 -35.31 44.23 5.01
C ALA A 1128 -34.25 45.18 5.61
N SER A 1129 -33.00 45.19 5.13
CA SER A 1129 -31.95 46.08 5.68
C SER A 1129 -31.07 46.81 4.68
N ASP A 1130 -31.19 46.59 3.37
CA ASP A 1130 -30.26 47.20 2.39
C ASP A 1130 -30.89 48.40 1.64
N ASP A 1131 -31.69 49.19 2.35
CA ASP A 1131 -32.40 50.34 1.80
C ASP A 1131 -31.61 51.64 2.07
N THR A 1132 -30.77 52.08 1.11
CA THR A 1132 -30.15 53.41 1.24
C THR A 1132 -31.21 54.50 1.10
N THR A 1133 -31.50 55.19 2.20
CA THR A 1133 -32.53 56.23 2.26
C THR A 1133 -31.89 57.62 2.35
N TYR A 1134 -32.16 58.48 1.38
CA TYR A 1134 -31.71 59.87 1.38
C TYR A 1134 -32.87 60.82 1.53
N SER A 1135 -32.80 61.74 2.49
CA SER A 1135 -33.77 62.84 2.64
C SER A 1135 -33.08 64.19 2.44
N PHE A 1136 -33.59 64.99 1.51
CA PHE A 1136 -33.12 66.35 1.18
C PHE A 1136 -34.13 67.36 1.72
N ARG A 1137 -33.67 68.44 2.39
CA ARG A 1137 -34.50 69.61 2.71
C ARG A 1137 -33.93 70.85 2.02
N VAL A 1138 -34.75 71.53 1.21
CA VAL A 1138 -34.35 72.77 0.51
C VAL A 1138 -35.15 73.94 1.07
N ALA A 1139 -34.53 74.72 1.97
CA ALA A 1139 -35.09 75.97 2.46
C ALA A 1139 -34.57 77.17 1.66
N ASP A 1140 -35.49 78.07 1.27
CA ASP A 1140 -35.32 79.40 0.66
C ASP A 1140 -34.19 79.61 -0.38
N GLN A 1141 -34.62 79.92 -1.62
CA GLN A 1141 -33.92 80.73 -2.64
C GLN A 1141 -32.47 80.31 -3.02
N THR A 1142 -32.28 79.64 -4.17
CA THR A 1142 -31.11 79.81 -5.07
C THR A 1142 -31.38 79.14 -6.44
N SER A 1143 -30.66 79.55 -7.48
CA SER A 1143 -30.73 79.01 -8.85
C SER A 1143 -29.65 77.94 -9.06
N SER A 1144 -30.01 76.77 -9.59
CA SER A 1144 -29.09 75.67 -9.99
C SER A 1144 -28.24 75.05 -8.87
N ASN A 1145 -28.83 74.21 -8.02
CA ASN A 1145 -28.11 73.51 -6.95
C ASN A 1145 -27.91 72.02 -7.30
N SER A 1146 -26.69 71.50 -7.07
CA SER A 1146 -26.38 70.07 -7.14
C SER A 1146 -25.53 69.66 -5.94
N VAL A 1147 -25.92 68.57 -5.27
CA VAL A 1147 -25.09 67.86 -4.28
C VAL A 1147 -24.74 66.50 -4.88
N GLY A 1148 -23.46 66.17 -4.93
CA GLY A 1148 -22.98 64.87 -5.40
C GLY A 1148 -22.00 64.25 -4.40
N LEU A 1149 -22.26 63.00 -4.02
CA LEU A 1149 -21.31 62.13 -3.33
C LEU A 1149 -21.09 60.93 -4.25
N GLU A 1150 -19.87 60.76 -4.76
CA GLU A 1150 -19.61 59.76 -5.81
C GLU A 1150 -19.76 58.32 -5.32
N ARG A 1151 -19.58 58.07 -4.01
CA ARG A 1151 -19.79 56.79 -3.31
C ARG A 1151 -20.16 57.00 -1.83
N LEU A 1152 -21.10 56.24 -1.30
CA LEU A 1152 -21.47 56.30 0.12
C LEU A 1152 -21.43 54.90 0.74
N LYS A 1153 -20.23 54.49 1.17
CA LYS A 1153 -19.94 53.20 1.82
C LYS A 1153 -19.12 53.45 3.08
N ILE A 1154 -19.41 52.68 4.15
CA ILE A 1154 -18.77 52.79 5.47
C ILE A 1154 -17.24 52.72 5.33
N ASN A 1155 -16.52 53.67 5.95
CA ASN A 1155 -15.06 53.80 5.84
C ASN A 1155 -14.46 53.95 4.43
N GLU A 1156 -15.26 54.06 3.37
CA GLU A 1156 -14.73 54.26 2.01
C GLU A 1156 -14.46 55.74 1.74
N PRO A 1157 -13.35 56.06 1.04
CA PRO A 1157 -13.09 57.39 0.53
C PRO A 1157 -14.07 57.73 -0.60
N THR A 1158 -14.58 58.94 -0.56
CA THR A 1158 -15.52 59.49 -1.55
C THR A 1158 -15.19 60.95 -1.85
N ILE A 1159 -15.82 61.47 -2.90
CA ILE A 1159 -15.70 62.85 -3.32
C ILE A 1159 -17.02 63.57 -3.03
N PHE A 1160 -16.94 64.61 -2.21
CA PHE A 1160 -18.04 65.54 -1.98
C PHE A 1160 -17.97 66.72 -2.97
N ASN A 1161 -19.08 66.92 -3.68
CA ASN A 1161 -19.30 68.02 -4.60
C ASN A 1161 -20.57 68.78 -4.20
N LEU A 1162 -20.43 70.11 -4.12
CA LEU A 1162 -21.49 71.02 -3.76
C LEU A 1162 -21.32 72.31 -4.55
N SER A 1163 -22.32 72.75 -5.31
CA SER A 1163 -22.25 73.96 -6.14
C SER A 1163 -23.48 74.84 -5.97
N PHE A 1164 -23.28 76.16 -5.90
CA PHE A 1164 -24.35 77.16 -5.79
C PHE A 1164 -24.14 78.35 -6.73
N ASP A 1165 -25.20 78.77 -7.43
CA ASP A 1165 -25.26 80.08 -8.08
C ASP A 1165 -25.84 81.11 -7.12
N LEU A 1166 -25.19 82.27 -6.97
CA LEU A 1166 -25.64 83.33 -6.07
C LEU A 1166 -25.98 84.60 -6.87
N SER A 1167 -27.10 85.24 -6.55
CA SER A 1167 -27.50 86.56 -7.08
C SER A 1167 -27.19 87.68 -6.08
N GLY A 1168 -26.37 88.68 -6.45
CA GLY A 1168 -26.12 89.89 -5.64
C GLY A 1168 -24.64 90.28 -5.46
N THR A 1169 -24.38 91.47 -4.90
CA THR A 1169 -23.03 92.10 -4.78
C THR A 1169 -22.30 91.89 -3.44
N SER A 1170 -22.38 90.70 -2.82
CA SER A 1170 -21.89 90.44 -1.44
C SER A 1170 -20.58 89.63 -1.35
N THR A 1171 -19.90 89.69 -0.20
CA THR A 1171 -18.62 89.04 0.16
C THR A 1171 -18.79 87.68 0.88
N ALA A 1172 -19.88 86.97 0.59
CA ALA A 1172 -20.35 85.74 1.24
C ALA A 1172 -19.31 84.62 1.41
N THR A 1173 -19.33 83.94 2.55
CA THR A 1173 -18.71 82.62 2.76
C THR A 1173 -19.75 81.52 2.55
N LEU A 1174 -19.35 80.44 1.87
CA LEU A 1174 -20.05 79.15 1.86
C LEU A 1174 -19.36 78.28 2.89
N ASP A 1175 -20.07 77.98 3.98
CA ASP A 1175 -19.58 77.12 5.06
C ASP A 1175 -20.26 75.75 4.95
N VAL A 1176 -19.48 74.67 4.97
CA VAL A 1176 -19.98 73.29 4.95
C VAL A 1176 -19.46 72.56 6.17
N HIS A 1177 -20.39 71.99 6.96
CA HIS A 1177 -20.14 71.24 8.18
C HIS A 1177 -20.41 69.75 7.96
N PHE A 1178 -19.40 68.93 8.25
CA PHE A 1178 -19.52 67.47 8.31
C PHE A 1178 -19.68 67.02 9.77
N PRO A 1179 -20.69 66.18 10.10
CA PRO A 1179 -20.90 65.72 11.47
C PRO A 1179 -19.80 64.73 11.92
N ALA A 1180 -19.73 64.46 13.22
CA ALA A 1180 -18.76 63.52 13.78
C ALA A 1180 -18.86 62.12 13.12
N GLY A 1181 -17.71 61.60 12.69
CA GLY A 1181 -17.61 60.33 11.96
C GLY A 1181 -16.99 60.49 10.57
N PHE A 1182 -17.25 61.61 9.89
CA PHE A 1182 -16.60 61.91 8.61
C PHE A 1182 -15.15 62.34 8.81
N ILE A 1183 -14.26 61.89 7.93
CA ILE A 1183 -12.86 62.30 7.90
C ILE A 1183 -12.58 63.09 6.63
N LEU A 1184 -12.36 64.39 6.75
CA LEU A 1184 -11.89 65.20 5.62
C LEU A 1184 -10.46 64.83 5.25
N GLY A 1185 -10.27 64.32 4.03
CA GLY A 1185 -8.97 64.03 3.44
C GLY A 1185 -8.19 65.30 3.11
N ASP A 1186 -6.93 65.15 2.72
CA ASP A 1186 -6.09 66.27 2.33
C ASP A 1186 -6.47 66.78 0.93
N PHE A 1187 -6.86 68.06 0.84
CA PHE A 1187 -7.07 68.76 -0.42
C PHE A 1187 -6.19 70.02 -0.45
N GLY A 1188 -5.41 70.19 -1.51
CA GLY A 1188 -4.53 71.35 -1.69
C GLY A 1188 -5.29 72.58 -2.17
N ALA A 1189 -4.85 73.78 -1.80
CA ALA A 1189 -5.35 75.05 -2.34
C ALA A 1189 -5.09 75.11 -3.85
N THR A 1190 -6.07 74.69 -4.66
CA THR A 1190 -5.99 74.68 -6.12
C THR A 1190 -7.07 75.58 -6.73
N THR A 1191 -6.81 76.03 -7.96
CA THR A 1191 -7.42 77.09 -8.79
C THR A 1191 -8.95 77.32 -8.65
N PRO A 1192 -9.43 78.57 -8.85
CA PRO A 1192 -10.77 79.04 -8.43
C PRO A 1192 -11.90 78.18 -9.00
N ILE A 1193 -12.80 77.72 -8.12
CA ILE A 1193 -13.97 76.92 -8.53
C ILE A 1193 -15.22 77.78 -8.34
N GLY A 1194 -15.64 78.37 -9.45
CA GLY A 1194 -16.75 79.30 -9.52
C GLY A 1194 -16.48 80.42 -10.52
N SER A 1195 -17.54 81.02 -11.05
CA SER A 1195 -17.46 82.22 -11.89
C SER A 1195 -17.80 83.45 -11.05
N CYS A 1196 -17.16 84.58 -11.31
CA CYS A 1196 -17.47 85.84 -10.63
C CYS A 1196 -17.39 86.99 -11.63
N ALA A 1197 -18.54 87.53 -12.02
CA ALA A 1197 -18.60 88.70 -12.90
C ALA A 1197 -18.20 89.95 -12.09
N GLY A 1198 -17.02 90.51 -12.37
CA GLY A 1198 -16.54 91.77 -11.78
C GLY A 1198 -15.73 91.68 -10.49
N GLY A 1199 -15.41 90.47 -10.00
CA GLY A 1199 -14.64 90.25 -8.75
C GLY A 1199 -13.81 88.94 -8.78
N THR A 1200 -13.51 88.35 -7.62
CA THR A 1200 -12.73 87.09 -7.49
C THR A 1200 -13.39 86.05 -6.58
N VAL A 1201 -13.14 84.75 -6.83
CA VAL A 1201 -13.52 83.63 -5.96
C VAL A 1201 -12.26 83.08 -5.28
N SER A 1202 -12.28 82.92 -3.96
CA SER A 1202 -11.22 82.26 -3.17
C SER A 1202 -11.39 80.74 -3.22
N GLY A 1203 -10.27 80.02 -3.25
CA GLY A 1203 -10.25 78.55 -3.22
C GLY A 1203 -10.78 77.97 -1.89
N ILE A 1204 -11.09 76.67 -1.91
CA ILE A 1204 -11.61 75.92 -0.75
C ILE A 1204 -10.55 75.91 0.36
N THR A 1205 -10.95 76.33 1.57
CA THR A 1205 -10.08 76.38 2.75
C THR A 1205 -10.66 75.49 3.85
N ARG A 1206 -9.84 74.59 4.40
CA ARG A 1206 -10.20 73.82 5.60
C ARG A 1206 -10.11 74.73 6.81
N ILE A 1207 -11.24 74.95 7.50
CA ILE A 1207 -11.32 75.83 8.67
C ILE A 1207 -11.38 75.05 9.99
N SER A 1208 -11.74 73.76 9.95
CA SER A 1208 -11.63 72.84 11.08
C SER A 1208 -11.43 71.38 10.62
N THR A 1209 -11.38 70.43 11.56
CA THR A 1209 -11.33 68.99 11.23
C THR A 1209 -12.58 68.50 10.48
N THR A 1210 -13.70 69.22 10.62
CA THR A 1210 -15.03 68.87 10.10
C THR A 1210 -15.63 69.94 9.20
N ASP A 1211 -15.00 71.12 9.08
CA ASP A 1211 -15.56 72.28 8.40
C ASP A 1211 -14.67 72.77 7.27
N ILE A 1212 -15.31 73.10 6.15
CA ILE A 1212 -14.66 73.70 4.97
C ILE A 1212 -15.41 74.95 4.54
N GLN A 1213 -14.66 75.90 3.98
CA GLN A 1213 -15.19 77.19 3.56
C GLN A 1213 -14.71 77.57 2.16
N ALA A 1214 -15.58 78.20 1.37
CA ALA A 1214 -15.22 78.89 0.13
C ALA A 1214 -15.80 80.32 0.13
N GLN A 1215 -15.13 81.30 -0.49
CA GLN A 1215 -15.53 82.72 -0.39
C GLN A 1215 -15.53 83.46 -1.73
N LYS A 1216 -16.45 84.40 -1.93
CA LYS A 1216 -16.43 85.37 -3.04
C LYS A 1216 -16.07 86.78 -2.55
N VAL A 1217 -15.36 87.55 -3.37
CA VAL A 1217 -15.01 88.95 -3.07
C VAL A 1217 -15.34 89.83 -4.28
N GLY A 1218 -16.31 90.74 -4.11
CA GLY A 1218 -16.61 91.80 -5.09
C GLY A 1218 -17.39 91.39 -6.35
N CYS A 1219 -18.09 90.26 -6.33
CA CYS A 1219 -18.85 89.75 -7.50
C CYS A 1219 -20.18 90.48 -7.71
N GLN A 1220 -20.59 90.76 -8.95
CA GLN A 1220 -21.95 91.25 -9.29
C GLN A 1220 -22.95 90.12 -9.52
N ALA A 1221 -22.47 89.00 -10.06
CA ALA A 1221 -23.17 87.71 -10.22
C ALA A 1221 -22.12 86.61 -10.36
N GLY A 1222 -22.39 85.38 -9.92
CA GLY A 1222 -21.41 84.31 -10.05
C GLY A 1222 -21.72 83.03 -9.28
N THR A 1223 -20.91 82.00 -9.48
CA THR A 1223 -21.03 80.67 -8.88
C THR A 1223 -19.91 80.45 -7.84
N VAL A 1224 -20.18 79.72 -6.76
CA VAL A 1224 -19.15 79.19 -5.85
C VAL A 1224 -19.42 77.71 -5.68
N SER A 1225 -18.39 76.91 -5.85
CA SER A 1225 -18.51 75.46 -5.75
C SER A 1225 -17.39 74.91 -4.87
N VAL A 1226 -17.76 73.97 -4.02
CA VAL A 1226 -16.87 73.07 -3.30
C VAL A 1226 -16.89 71.77 -4.09
N THR A 1227 -15.88 71.53 -4.93
CA THR A 1227 -15.80 70.30 -5.72
C THR A 1227 -14.52 69.54 -5.42
N ASN A 1228 -14.54 68.23 -5.63
CA ASN A 1228 -13.40 67.35 -5.42
C ASN A 1228 -12.88 67.33 -3.97
N VAL A 1229 -13.77 67.45 -2.99
CA VAL A 1229 -13.36 67.33 -1.57
C VAL A 1229 -13.32 65.86 -1.19
N PRO A 1230 -12.14 65.27 -0.94
CA PRO A 1230 -12.04 63.91 -0.44
C PRO A 1230 -12.56 63.85 0.98
N VAL A 1231 -13.51 62.97 1.21
CA VAL A 1231 -14.07 62.63 2.52
C VAL A 1231 -14.09 61.13 2.67
N THR A 1232 -13.71 60.61 3.83
CA THR A 1232 -13.99 59.22 4.20
C THR A 1232 -15.26 59.21 5.02
N ASN A 1233 -16.19 58.33 4.64
CA ASN A 1233 -17.48 58.20 5.31
C ASN A 1233 -17.30 57.63 6.74
N PRO A 1234 -18.28 57.85 7.65
CA PRO A 1234 -18.27 57.27 8.99
C PRO A 1234 -18.08 55.75 9.00
N GLY A 1235 -17.51 55.25 10.10
CA GLY A 1235 -17.20 53.84 10.30
C GLY A 1235 -18.30 53.03 11.01
N SER A 1236 -19.49 53.61 11.19
CA SER A 1236 -20.63 52.99 11.85
C SER A 1236 -21.92 53.31 11.09
N VAL A 1237 -22.86 52.37 11.06
CA VAL A 1237 -24.23 52.59 10.56
C VAL A 1237 -24.92 53.64 11.45
N GLY A 1238 -25.61 54.60 10.86
CA GLY A 1238 -26.28 55.67 11.59
C GLY A 1238 -26.79 56.80 10.71
N SER A 1239 -27.46 57.76 11.33
CA SER A 1239 -27.98 58.94 10.65
C SER A 1239 -27.01 60.10 10.74
N TYR A 1240 -26.62 60.65 9.58
CA TYR A 1240 -25.66 61.75 9.50
C TYR A 1240 -26.24 62.93 8.73
N THR A 1241 -26.05 64.13 9.26
CA THR A 1241 -26.54 65.36 8.64
C THR A 1241 -25.38 66.28 8.26
N ILE A 1242 -25.09 66.37 6.97
CA ILE A 1242 -24.16 67.38 6.43
C ILE A 1242 -24.95 68.66 6.24
N THR A 1243 -24.50 69.76 6.82
CA THR A 1243 -25.18 71.06 6.71
C THR A 1243 -24.29 72.07 6.00
N TRP A 1244 -24.90 73.03 5.32
CA TRP A 1244 -24.19 74.16 4.73
C TRP A 1244 -24.98 75.45 4.86
N SER A 1245 -24.28 76.57 4.84
CA SER A 1245 -24.89 77.91 4.86
C SER A 1245 -24.16 78.89 3.95
N ASN A 1246 -24.91 79.83 3.39
CA ASN A 1246 -24.42 80.97 2.62
C ASN A 1246 -25.32 82.21 2.82
N ASP A 1247 -24.99 83.33 2.16
CA ASP A 1247 -25.72 84.60 2.27
C ASP A 1247 -27.21 84.54 1.86
N ASN A 1248 -27.63 83.49 1.15
CA ASN A 1248 -29.00 83.33 0.63
C ASN A 1248 -29.80 82.22 1.34
N GLY A 1249 -29.21 81.45 2.24
CA GLY A 1249 -29.91 80.40 2.99
C GLY A 1249 -28.98 79.31 3.55
N SER A 1250 -29.60 78.29 4.16
CA SER A 1250 -28.94 77.08 4.67
C SER A 1250 -29.65 75.83 4.17
N GLY A 1251 -28.90 74.75 3.97
CA GLY A 1251 -29.44 73.45 3.58
C GLY A 1251 -28.79 72.30 4.34
N GLU A 1252 -29.44 71.14 4.29
CA GLU A 1252 -28.96 69.92 4.93
C GLU A 1252 -29.22 68.68 4.05
N VAL A 1253 -28.32 67.71 4.13
CA VAL A 1253 -28.46 66.37 3.54
C VAL A 1253 -28.44 65.35 4.66
N TYR A 1254 -29.49 64.54 4.71
CA TYR A 1254 -29.65 63.44 5.65
C TYR A 1254 -29.23 62.13 4.96
N ILE A 1255 -28.19 61.50 5.50
CA ILE A 1255 -27.67 60.22 5.05
C ILE A 1255 -28.06 59.17 6.09
N VAL A 1256 -28.84 58.18 5.67
CA VAL A 1256 -29.13 56.97 6.46
C VAL A 1256 -28.61 55.79 5.68
N ASP A 1257 -27.70 55.05 6.30
CA ASP A 1257 -27.31 53.70 5.90
C ASP A 1257 -28.27 52.71 6.56
#